data_AF-A0A7G5ZTQ8-F1
#
_entry.id   AF-A0A7G5ZTQ8-F1
#
_cell.length_a   1.000
_cell.length_b   1.000
_cell.length_c   1.000
_cell.angle_alpha   90.00
_cell.angle_beta   90.00
_cell.angle_gamma   90.00
#
_symmetry.space_group_name_H-M   'P 1'
#
loop_
_entity.id
_entity.type
_entity.pdbx_description
1 polymer ?
#
loop_
_entity_poly.entity_id
_entity_poly.type
_entity_poly.pdbx_seq_one_letter_code
_entity_poly.pdbx_strand_id
1 'polypeptide(L)'
;MDRTVSTGWGSSADGAWCVIEGASSVTGDQALLASRAPGITARATTEGVAATDVTSRFSLTVPTLPVGGPLYLAQAVRVSGHDSYGVRVRVHPDGSAYLSIVRLTDLTAVDSLAERRLPLTVSNGSTLNVALSVTGTDPVALSAKAWPADAEEPADWQVSHTDSSSSRIQSEGGYAFALYTSTGARAAVPVGIDDVFVTTPAPAPAPEPTAAPEPTAAPEPTTAPEPAPSQTPVPAPTPTDPVVPSTPGAVTSENGAGSPGSLSYPVPAGAVYAAPTGSDEAAGTLSAPVKTIAAALSRVADGGTIVLRGGTYHEQVIIPPQKRVTIQPAANESVWLDGAKSVTGWKASGSTWVVDGWTTSLDSSPTYAQGAPDNTTPGWQFVNPAYPMAAHPDQVWVAGTQLREVASAAKVTTGTFFVDDAAKRLVIGTNPTGKSVEASDLTQALSIRSVGTEIRGIGVRRYATSVPQMGTVIAAAADVTLTDVTIRDNSTTGFYSWSPGTTLTRVSLIGNGLLGGGASRADGLTVNDMLSVGNNSEHFNAAPVSGAFKVTRTHDVTVKNSSFTRNNGAGPWFDESVVGLTFTGNNVTGNTGDGLLVELSEHAVVADNVIAQNGAFGLYVLNSGDVDIWNNTFAGNGNRNINIAQDARRPSDPGAPGVDPLAPWIVHDVVMSNNILAKSAGNCLVCVQDFSLRYTGSQMVSSVEGNLYHQATSDAPTWFSAWSRGPVSKDPAVTETLDAFRAATGNDKRSTWVVGADVLAADYTLLPAYATGQASVAVPVPSAIASVSRLPAASATLGALPR
;
A
#
# COMPACT_ATOMS: atom_id res chain seq x y z
N MET A 1 24.14 13.78 -42.41
CA MET A 1 23.28 12.65 -42.83
C MET A 1 21.95 13.30 -43.20
N ASP A 2 21.71 13.60 -44.50
CA ASP A 2 20.73 14.59 -45.01
C ASP A 2 19.24 14.21 -44.84
N ARG A 3 18.86 13.81 -43.64
CA ARG A 3 17.54 13.28 -43.31
C ARG A 3 16.76 14.32 -42.50
N THR A 4 15.59 14.71 -43.00
CA THR A 4 14.60 15.45 -42.21
C THR A 4 13.34 14.61 -42.08
N VAL A 5 12.96 14.27 -40.84
CA VAL A 5 11.74 13.51 -40.54
C VAL A 5 11.00 14.20 -39.41
N SER A 6 9.74 14.56 -39.66
CA SER A 6 8.89 15.31 -38.72
C SER A 6 8.40 14.49 -37.52
N THR A 7 8.43 13.15 -37.61
CA THR A 7 8.01 12.24 -36.54
C THR A 7 8.89 10.98 -36.53
N GLY A 8 9.55 10.71 -35.40
CA GLY A 8 10.37 9.52 -35.20
C GLY A 8 11.84 9.69 -35.62
N TRP A 9 12.71 8.91 -34.99
CA TRP A 9 14.10 8.70 -35.42
C TRP A 9 14.26 7.61 -36.48
N GLY A 10 13.15 7.01 -36.93
CA GLY A 10 13.13 5.99 -38.00
C GLY A 10 13.79 4.67 -37.59
N SER A 11 14.14 3.85 -38.57
CA SER A 11 14.79 2.55 -38.36
C SER A 11 16.32 2.66 -38.46
N SER A 12 17.04 2.03 -37.53
CA SER A 12 18.47 1.75 -37.62
C SER A 12 18.71 0.33 -38.16
N ALA A 13 19.96 -0.05 -38.40
CA ALA A 13 20.32 -1.42 -38.77
C ALA A 13 19.94 -2.44 -37.68
N ASP A 14 19.87 -1.99 -36.42
CA ASP A 14 19.61 -2.78 -35.22
C ASP A 14 18.17 -2.59 -34.72
N GLY A 15 17.26 -2.10 -35.57
CA GLY A 15 15.83 -1.98 -35.25
C GLY A 15 15.30 -0.55 -35.19
N ALA A 16 13.98 -0.45 -35.05
CA ALA A 16 13.27 0.83 -34.97
C ALA A 16 13.32 1.41 -33.55
N TRP A 17 13.30 2.75 -33.47
CA TRP A 17 13.14 3.45 -32.20
C TRP A 17 11.65 3.71 -31.94
N CYS A 18 11.18 3.28 -30.77
CA CYS A 18 9.84 3.59 -30.26
C CYS A 18 9.93 4.73 -29.25
N VAL A 19 9.10 5.76 -29.40
CA VAL A 19 9.07 6.91 -28.47
C VAL A 19 7.69 7.02 -27.84
N ILE A 20 7.65 7.07 -26.51
CA ILE A 20 6.42 7.26 -25.70
C ILE A 20 6.58 8.46 -24.78
N GLU A 21 5.45 9.09 -24.44
CA GLU A 21 5.38 10.29 -23.59
C GLU A 21 6.28 11.46 -24.04
N GLY A 22 6.57 11.48 -25.35
CA GLY A 22 7.45 12.46 -25.97
C GLY A 22 7.25 12.56 -27.47
N ALA A 23 7.97 13.50 -28.07
CA ALA A 23 8.09 13.65 -29.50
C ALA A 23 9.56 13.42 -29.89
N SER A 24 9.75 12.81 -31.06
CA SER A 24 11.07 12.70 -31.68
C SER A 24 11.01 13.11 -33.14
N SER A 25 12.10 13.68 -33.63
CA SER A 25 12.24 14.15 -35.01
C SER A 25 13.70 14.14 -35.41
N VAL A 26 13.97 14.23 -36.71
CA VAL A 26 15.32 14.51 -37.23
C VAL A 26 15.24 15.82 -38.00
N THR A 27 16.03 16.83 -37.62
CA THR A 27 16.02 18.16 -38.24
C THR A 27 17.43 18.71 -38.30
N GLY A 28 17.86 19.14 -39.49
CA GLY A 28 19.20 19.73 -39.67
C GLY A 28 20.33 18.81 -39.21
N ASP A 29 20.25 17.53 -39.55
CA ASP A 29 21.18 16.46 -39.16
C ASP A 29 21.22 16.10 -37.66
N GLN A 30 20.28 16.60 -36.85
CA GLN A 30 20.17 16.25 -35.42
C GLN A 30 18.91 15.44 -35.11
N ALA A 31 19.07 14.33 -34.40
CA ALA A 31 17.95 13.57 -33.84
C ALA A 31 17.51 14.18 -32.51
N LEU A 32 16.32 14.79 -32.50
CA LEU A 32 15.76 15.46 -31.33
C LEU A 32 14.83 14.54 -30.54
N LEU A 33 14.91 14.61 -29.21
CA LEU A 33 13.94 14.04 -28.28
C LEU A 33 13.38 15.17 -27.42
N ALA A 34 12.06 15.19 -27.23
CA ALA A 34 11.37 16.14 -26.36
C ALA A 34 10.37 15.41 -25.46
N SER A 35 10.31 15.79 -24.18
CA SER A 35 9.19 15.44 -23.30
C SER A 35 7.92 16.15 -23.75
N ARG A 36 6.77 15.49 -23.58
CA ARG A 36 5.46 16.07 -23.95
C ARG A 36 5.15 17.36 -23.17
N ALA A 37 5.59 17.44 -21.92
CA ALA A 37 5.48 18.60 -21.05
C ALA A 37 6.52 18.52 -19.91
N PRO A 38 6.83 19.65 -19.23
CA PRO A 38 7.51 19.61 -17.93
C PRO A 38 6.81 18.64 -16.97
N GLY A 39 7.58 17.85 -16.23
CA GLY A 39 7.05 16.84 -15.32
C GLY A 39 6.74 15.48 -15.95
N ILE A 40 6.96 15.30 -17.26
CA ILE A 40 6.77 14.04 -17.98
C ILE A 40 8.12 13.55 -18.53
N THR A 41 8.39 12.25 -18.43
CA THR A 41 9.59 11.61 -18.99
C THR A 41 9.29 11.01 -20.36
N ALA A 42 9.90 11.55 -21.41
CA ALA A 42 9.91 10.89 -22.72
C ALA A 42 10.87 9.70 -22.69
N ARG A 43 10.45 8.58 -23.28
CA ARG A 43 11.27 7.35 -23.35
C ARG A 43 11.43 6.94 -24.81
N ALA A 44 12.66 6.71 -25.22
CA ALA A 44 13.02 6.20 -26.55
C ALA A 44 13.70 4.83 -26.38
N THR A 45 13.10 3.76 -26.90
CA THR A 45 13.61 2.38 -26.77
C THR A 45 13.90 1.78 -28.14
N THR A 46 14.84 0.83 -28.20
CA THR A 46 15.10 0.02 -29.40
C THR A 46 15.29 -1.46 -29.03
N GLU A 47 14.81 -2.36 -29.89
CA GLU A 47 14.69 -3.79 -29.58
C GLU A 47 15.87 -4.65 -30.06
N GLY A 48 16.73 -4.19 -30.98
CA GLY A 48 17.80 -5.05 -31.54
C GLY A 48 19.17 -4.92 -30.89
N VAL A 49 19.24 -4.40 -29.65
CA VAL A 49 20.48 -4.39 -28.85
C VAL A 49 20.24 -5.18 -27.58
N ALA A 50 21.02 -6.24 -27.34
CA ALA A 50 21.04 -6.97 -26.09
C ALA A 50 22.48 -7.35 -25.76
N ALA A 51 22.98 -6.90 -24.60
CA ALA A 51 24.32 -7.24 -24.14
C ALA A 51 24.41 -7.18 -22.61
N THR A 52 25.20 -8.08 -22.04
CA THR A 52 25.62 -8.00 -20.64
C THR A 52 26.67 -6.91 -20.50
N ASP A 53 27.84 -7.03 -21.11
CA ASP A 53 28.85 -5.98 -21.00
C ASP A 53 28.68 -4.92 -22.09
N VAL A 54 28.62 -3.65 -21.69
CA VAL A 54 28.31 -2.53 -22.59
C VAL A 54 29.34 -1.42 -22.43
N THR A 55 29.92 -0.98 -23.55
CA THR A 55 30.54 0.34 -23.68
C THR A 55 29.69 1.15 -24.65
N SER A 56 29.22 2.31 -24.22
CA SER A 56 28.41 3.19 -25.05
C SER A 56 28.96 4.61 -25.08
N ARG A 57 28.77 5.25 -26.23
CA ARG A 57 29.04 6.68 -26.46
C ARG A 57 27.88 7.31 -27.22
N PHE A 58 27.62 8.57 -26.95
CA PHE A 58 26.70 9.40 -27.73
C PHE A 58 27.00 10.88 -27.53
N SER A 59 26.50 11.70 -28.45
CA SER A 59 26.55 13.16 -28.40
C SER A 59 25.22 13.70 -27.86
N LEU A 60 25.26 14.50 -26.80
CA LEU A 60 24.13 15.24 -26.24
C LEU A 60 24.23 16.72 -26.62
N THR A 61 23.35 17.20 -27.48
CA THR A 61 23.21 18.63 -27.77
C THR A 61 22.10 19.24 -26.91
N VAL A 62 22.36 20.40 -26.31
CA VAL A 62 21.37 21.21 -25.59
C VAL A 62 21.10 22.49 -26.41
N PRO A 63 20.11 22.49 -27.33
CA PRO A 63 19.85 23.64 -28.20
C PRO A 63 19.52 24.91 -27.43
N THR A 64 18.83 24.78 -26.31
CA THR A 64 18.49 25.90 -25.42
C THR A 64 18.51 25.41 -23.97
N LEU A 65 19.10 26.20 -23.08
CA LEU A 65 19.09 25.93 -21.64
C LEU A 65 17.66 25.94 -21.11
N PRO A 66 17.34 25.06 -20.15
CA PRO A 66 16.02 25.04 -19.56
C PRO A 66 15.79 26.26 -18.68
N VAL A 67 14.55 26.73 -18.59
CA VAL A 67 14.19 27.91 -17.78
C VAL A 67 13.27 27.47 -16.65
N GLY A 68 13.60 27.84 -15.41
CA GLY A 68 12.80 27.55 -14.21
C GLY A 68 13.25 26.28 -13.47
N GLY A 69 13.55 25.20 -14.18
CA GLY A 69 14.04 23.95 -13.60
C GLY A 69 15.01 23.22 -14.54
N PRO A 70 15.80 22.26 -14.04
CA PRO A 70 16.78 21.52 -14.85
C PRO A 70 16.12 20.52 -15.82
N LEU A 71 16.87 20.11 -16.83
CA LEU A 71 16.56 18.95 -17.68
C LEU A 71 17.48 17.79 -17.35
N TYR A 72 17.01 16.57 -17.60
CA TYR A 72 17.69 15.32 -17.25
C TYR A 72 17.60 14.38 -18.45
N LEU A 73 18.73 14.06 -19.08
CA LEU A 73 18.80 12.99 -20.06
C LEU A 73 19.55 11.81 -19.46
N ALA A 74 18.90 10.64 -19.43
CA ALA A 74 19.53 9.38 -19.12
C ALA A 74 19.66 8.52 -20.38
N GLN A 75 20.84 7.93 -20.58
CA GLN A 75 21.02 6.76 -21.41
C GLN A 75 20.89 5.53 -20.51
N ALA A 76 20.15 4.52 -20.94
CA ALA A 76 19.94 3.26 -20.24
C ALA A 76 20.49 2.08 -21.06
N VAL A 77 21.15 1.17 -20.37
CA VAL A 77 21.75 -0.07 -20.87
C VAL A 77 21.36 -1.23 -19.94
N ARG A 78 21.43 -2.47 -20.43
CA ARG A 78 20.86 -3.64 -19.73
C ARG A 78 19.40 -3.42 -19.34
N VAL A 79 18.60 -2.83 -20.23
CA VAL A 79 17.16 -2.69 -20.01
C VAL A 79 16.55 -4.09 -19.98
N SER A 80 16.25 -4.60 -18.79
CA SER A 80 15.83 -5.97 -18.54
C SER A 80 14.60 -5.97 -17.64
N GLY A 81 13.45 -6.32 -18.20
CA GLY A 81 12.16 -6.08 -17.53
C GLY A 81 11.95 -4.58 -17.29
N HIS A 82 11.83 -4.20 -16.02
CA HIS A 82 11.65 -2.80 -15.61
C HIS A 82 12.97 -2.09 -15.34
N ASP A 83 14.06 -2.82 -15.09
CA ASP A 83 15.29 -2.24 -14.56
C ASP A 83 16.34 -2.00 -15.64
N SER A 84 17.16 -0.98 -15.43
CA SER A 84 18.32 -0.68 -16.28
C SER A 84 19.41 0.03 -15.50
N TYR A 85 20.65 -0.07 -15.97
CA TYR A 85 21.70 0.85 -15.55
C TYR A 85 21.78 2.00 -16.53
N GLY A 86 22.32 3.12 -16.10
CA GLY A 86 22.48 4.25 -17.01
C GLY A 86 23.48 5.30 -16.56
N VAL A 87 23.73 6.20 -17.50
CA VAL A 87 24.39 7.49 -17.25
C VAL A 87 23.36 8.59 -17.43
N ARG A 88 23.30 9.51 -16.47
CA ARG A 88 22.40 10.67 -16.49
C ARG A 88 23.20 11.97 -16.51
N VAL A 89 22.87 12.83 -17.47
CA VAL A 89 23.34 14.23 -17.50
C VAL A 89 22.19 15.14 -17.05
N ARG A 90 22.40 15.87 -15.96
CA ARG A 90 21.49 16.91 -15.46
C ARG A 90 22.05 18.29 -15.79
N VAL A 91 21.29 19.12 -16.52
CA VAL A 91 21.68 20.49 -16.88
C VAL A 91 20.73 21.49 -16.24
N HIS A 92 21.28 22.43 -15.48
CA HIS A 92 20.53 23.49 -14.81
C HIS A 92 20.34 24.73 -15.68
N PRO A 93 19.37 25.61 -15.35
CA PRO A 93 19.16 26.87 -16.04
C PRO A 93 20.38 27.81 -16.08
N ASP A 94 21.28 27.69 -15.10
CA ASP A 94 22.52 28.48 -15.03
C ASP A 94 23.68 27.87 -15.83
N GLY A 95 23.44 26.77 -16.55
CA GLY A 95 24.44 26.06 -17.33
C GLY A 95 25.30 25.08 -16.51
N SER A 96 25.12 24.97 -15.19
CA SER A 96 25.81 23.96 -14.41
C SER A 96 25.32 22.56 -14.77
N ALA A 97 26.25 21.61 -14.90
CA ALA A 97 25.95 20.23 -15.29
C ALA A 97 26.49 19.20 -14.30
N TYR A 98 25.73 18.13 -14.11
CA TYR A 98 26.07 16.98 -13.27
C TYR A 98 25.99 15.69 -14.09
N LEU A 99 26.92 14.79 -13.83
CA LEU A 99 26.96 13.45 -14.40
C LEU A 99 26.72 12.44 -13.29
N SER A 100 25.75 11.55 -13.47
CA SER A 100 25.41 10.52 -12.49
C SER A 100 25.43 9.14 -13.13
N ILE A 101 25.94 8.13 -12.42
CA ILE A 101 25.62 6.72 -12.68
C ILE A 101 24.33 6.43 -11.94
N VAL A 102 23.39 5.79 -12.65
CA VAL A 102 22.04 5.57 -12.14
C VAL A 102 21.59 4.13 -12.34
N ARG A 103 20.70 3.67 -11.47
CA ARG A 103 19.78 2.58 -11.77
C ARG A 103 18.42 3.20 -12.06
N LEU A 104 17.77 2.77 -13.15
CA LEU A 104 16.43 3.23 -13.48
C LEU A 104 15.43 2.07 -13.41
N THR A 105 14.22 2.40 -12.96
CA THR A 105 13.04 1.52 -13.07
C THR A 105 12.03 2.18 -14.01
N ASP A 106 11.53 1.43 -14.98
CA ASP A 106 10.64 1.85 -16.07
C ASP A 106 11.15 3.03 -16.91
N LEU A 107 12.48 3.25 -16.87
CA LEU A 107 13.14 4.42 -17.45
C LEU A 107 12.62 5.76 -16.88
N THR A 108 11.94 5.76 -15.72
CA THR A 108 11.31 6.96 -15.14
C THR A 108 11.72 7.21 -13.70
N ALA A 109 11.74 6.17 -12.84
CA ALA A 109 12.31 6.27 -11.50
C ALA A 109 13.83 6.18 -11.61
N VAL A 110 14.56 7.02 -10.87
CA VAL A 110 16.02 7.10 -10.94
C VAL A 110 16.61 7.03 -9.55
N ASP A 111 17.37 5.97 -9.30
CA ASP A 111 18.26 5.85 -8.15
C ASP A 111 19.68 6.28 -8.56
N SER A 112 20.28 7.20 -7.82
CA SER A 112 21.58 7.79 -8.16
C SER A 112 22.70 7.11 -7.37
N LEU A 113 23.42 6.22 -8.03
CA LEU A 113 24.47 5.39 -7.40
C LEU A 113 25.77 6.18 -7.14
N ALA A 114 26.11 7.10 -8.05
CA ALA A 114 27.22 8.03 -7.90
C ALA A 114 26.96 9.29 -8.74
N GLU A 115 27.32 10.48 -8.25
CA GLU A 115 27.14 11.74 -8.97
C GLU A 115 28.36 12.64 -8.81
N ARG A 116 28.70 13.38 -9.87
CA ARG A 116 29.74 14.41 -9.87
C ARG A 116 29.31 15.63 -10.67
N ARG A 117 29.56 16.81 -10.12
CA ARG A 117 29.47 18.06 -10.87
C ARG A 117 30.58 18.12 -11.92
N LEU A 118 30.21 18.36 -13.18
CA LEU A 118 31.17 18.49 -14.27
C LEU A 118 31.90 19.84 -14.19
N PRO A 119 33.22 19.89 -14.45
CA PRO A 119 34.00 21.12 -14.46
C PRO A 119 33.82 21.91 -15.78
N LEU A 120 32.57 22.07 -16.22
CA LEU A 120 32.20 22.78 -17.45
C LEU A 120 30.91 23.57 -17.23
N THR A 121 30.63 24.50 -18.14
CA THR A 121 29.36 25.24 -18.20
C THR A 121 28.71 25.00 -19.55
N VAL A 122 27.49 24.49 -19.54
CA VAL A 122 26.67 24.27 -20.74
C VAL A 122 26.03 25.59 -21.13
N SER A 123 26.10 25.95 -22.41
CA SER A 123 25.44 27.10 -23.00
C SER A 123 24.43 26.66 -24.06
N ASN A 124 23.59 27.58 -24.55
CA ASN A 124 22.70 27.28 -25.68
C ASN A 124 23.51 26.79 -26.89
N GLY A 125 23.12 25.64 -27.44
CA GLY A 125 23.80 25.00 -28.57
C GLY A 125 25.04 24.19 -28.18
N SER A 126 25.38 24.07 -26.89
CA SER A 126 26.48 23.21 -26.47
C SER A 126 26.20 21.73 -26.74
N THR A 127 27.22 21.02 -27.20
CA THR A 127 27.21 19.56 -27.35
C THR A 127 28.23 18.93 -26.41
N LEU A 128 27.81 17.88 -25.70
CA LEU A 128 28.65 17.07 -24.85
C LEU A 128 28.77 15.66 -25.44
N ASN A 129 29.99 15.13 -25.50
CA ASN A 129 30.19 13.70 -25.64
C ASN A 129 29.96 13.04 -24.27
N VAL A 130 29.24 11.92 -24.26
CA VAL A 130 28.95 11.15 -23.04
C VAL A 130 29.33 9.71 -23.27
N ALA A 131 30.07 9.11 -22.33
CA ALA A 131 30.47 7.72 -22.37
C ALA A 131 30.05 6.99 -21.09
N LEU A 132 29.62 5.73 -21.25
CA LEU A 132 29.29 4.80 -20.17
C LEU A 132 29.96 3.45 -20.44
N SER A 133 30.48 2.84 -19.39
CA SER A 133 30.93 1.44 -19.37
C SER A 133 30.23 0.70 -18.25
N VAL A 134 29.66 -0.47 -18.55
CA VAL A 134 29.02 -1.39 -17.60
C VAL A 134 29.58 -2.78 -17.86
N THR A 135 30.31 -3.35 -16.90
CA THR A 135 30.99 -4.64 -17.06
C THR A 135 30.80 -5.57 -15.87
N GLY A 136 30.78 -6.87 -16.12
CA GLY A 136 30.64 -7.90 -15.11
C GLY A 136 29.19 -8.11 -14.66
N THR A 137 28.99 -9.17 -13.87
CA THR A 137 27.68 -9.56 -13.32
C THR A 137 27.70 -9.69 -11.80
N ASP A 138 28.88 -9.85 -11.19
CA ASP A 138 29.07 -9.90 -9.74
C ASP A 138 30.52 -9.63 -9.33
N PRO A 139 30.86 -8.41 -8.89
CA PRO A 139 30.01 -7.21 -8.93
C PRO A 139 29.85 -6.65 -10.36
N VAL A 140 28.91 -5.73 -10.55
CA VAL A 140 28.81 -4.95 -11.80
C VAL A 140 29.60 -3.65 -11.64
N ALA A 141 30.60 -3.43 -12.48
CA ALA A 141 31.38 -2.20 -12.51
C ALA A 141 30.78 -1.20 -13.50
N LEU A 142 30.51 0.02 -13.04
CA LEU A 142 29.97 1.12 -13.83
C LEU A 142 30.94 2.29 -13.83
N SER A 143 31.13 2.92 -14.99
CA SER A 143 31.95 4.13 -15.11
C SER A 143 31.43 5.04 -16.20
N ALA A 144 31.41 6.35 -15.93
CA ALA A 144 30.90 7.35 -16.86
C ALA A 144 31.79 8.60 -16.92
N LYS A 145 31.77 9.26 -18.07
CA LYS A 145 32.40 10.57 -18.28
C LYS A 145 31.64 11.36 -19.34
N ALA A 146 31.70 12.68 -19.22
CA ALA A 146 31.14 13.61 -20.18
C ALA A 146 32.08 14.82 -20.38
N TRP A 147 32.23 15.26 -21.61
CA TRP A 147 33.13 16.36 -21.98
C TRP A 147 32.57 17.14 -23.18
N PRO A 148 32.95 18.42 -23.37
CA PRO A 148 32.56 19.19 -24.55
C PRO A 148 32.96 18.49 -25.85
N ALA A 149 32.12 18.57 -26.89
CA ALA A 149 32.34 17.87 -28.16
C ALA A 149 33.63 18.30 -28.88
N ASP A 150 34.08 19.53 -28.64
CA ASP A 150 35.30 20.14 -29.18
C ASP A 150 36.53 19.96 -28.28
N ALA A 151 36.40 19.26 -27.15
CA ALA A 151 37.48 18.98 -26.22
C ALA A 151 38.03 17.55 -26.38
N GLU A 152 39.28 17.36 -25.95
CA GLU A 152 39.88 16.03 -25.87
C GLU A 152 39.14 15.16 -24.83
N GLU A 153 38.96 13.87 -25.16
CA GLU A 153 38.33 12.91 -24.26
C GLU A 153 39.17 12.76 -22.97
N PRO A 154 38.57 12.92 -21.77
CA PRO A 154 39.28 12.70 -20.52
C PRO A 154 39.84 11.28 -20.45
N ALA A 155 41.12 11.15 -20.08
CA ALA A 155 41.77 9.85 -19.92
C ALA A 155 41.10 9.02 -18.82
N ASP A 156 40.78 9.66 -17.69
CA ASP A 156 40.14 9.02 -16.55
C ASP A 156 38.60 9.05 -16.64
N TRP A 157 37.97 8.02 -16.08
CA TRP A 157 36.54 8.05 -15.79
C TRP A 157 36.24 9.11 -14.73
N GLN A 158 35.20 9.92 -14.95
CA GLN A 158 34.89 11.03 -14.08
C GLN A 158 34.02 10.62 -12.88
N VAL A 159 33.20 9.59 -13.06
CA VAL A 159 32.38 8.97 -12.01
C VAL A 159 32.38 7.46 -12.21
N SER A 160 32.50 6.69 -11.13
CA SER A 160 32.51 5.23 -11.14
C SER A 160 31.75 4.69 -9.93
N HIS A 161 31.16 3.50 -10.09
CA HIS A 161 30.45 2.80 -9.03
C HIS A 161 30.60 1.29 -9.22
N THR A 162 30.67 0.53 -8.13
CA THR A 162 30.68 -0.93 -8.15
C THR A 162 29.44 -1.43 -7.45
N ASP A 163 28.53 -2.01 -8.22
CA ASP A 163 27.27 -2.53 -7.71
C ASP A 163 27.43 -4.01 -7.33
N SER A 164 27.66 -4.23 -6.04
CA SER A 164 27.65 -5.54 -5.39
C SER A 164 26.30 -5.84 -4.73
N SER A 165 25.28 -4.99 -4.92
CA SER A 165 23.99 -5.17 -4.25
C SER A 165 23.23 -6.38 -4.83
N SER A 166 22.30 -6.93 -4.06
CA SER A 166 21.39 -7.97 -4.54
C SER A 166 20.49 -7.48 -5.69
N SER A 167 20.31 -6.16 -5.82
CA SER A 167 19.53 -5.52 -6.89
C SER A 167 20.37 -5.18 -8.14
N ARG A 168 21.62 -5.65 -8.21
CA ARG A 168 22.48 -5.44 -9.38
C ARG A 168 21.87 -6.13 -10.60
N ILE A 169 21.87 -5.46 -11.74
CA ILE A 169 21.31 -6.02 -12.99
C ILE A 169 22.36 -6.91 -13.65
N GLN A 170 22.15 -8.23 -13.56
CA GLN A 170 23.10 -9.25 -14.05
C GLN A 170 22.81 -9.70 -15.48
N SER A 171 21.54 -9.63 -15.89
CA SER A 171 21.09 -10.07 -17.20
C SER A 171 21.57 -9.14 -18.31
N GLU A 172 21.73 -9.68 -19.50
CA GLU A 172 21.75 -8.84 -20.70
C GLU A 172 20.42 -8.10 -20.84
N GLY A 173 20.44 -6.96 -21.51
CA GLY A 173 19.23 -6.21 -21.77
C GLY A 173 19.40 -5.12 -22.81
N GLY A 174 18.30 -4.45 -23.07
CA GLY A 174 18.09 -3.45 -24.10
C GLY A 174 18.90 -2.16 -23.93
N TYR A 175 18.69 -1.26 -24.89
CA TYR A 175 19.27 0.07 -24.94
C TYR A 175 18.17 1.13 -25.11
N ALA A 176 18.24 2.23 -24.35
CA ALA A 176 17.21 3.26 -24.37
C ALA A 176 17.73 4.64 -23.96
N PHE A 177 16.92 5.67 -24.22
CA PHE A 177 17.06 7.01 -23.66
C PHE A 177 15.81 7.43 -22.90
N ALA A 178 15.99 8.20 -21.84
CA ALA A 178 14.91 8.81 -21.05
C ALA A 178 15.19 10.29 -20.82
N LEU A 179 14.30 11.15 -21.31
CA LEU A 179 14.40 12.60 -21.18
C LEU A 179 13.29 13.13 -20.28
N TYR A 180 13.67 13.69 -19.14
CA TYR A 180 12.77 14.36 -18.21
C TYR A 180 13.10 15.86 -18.15
N THR A 181 12.11 16.70 -18.38
CA THR A 181 12.21 18.14 -18.10
C THR A 181 11.52 18.40 -16.76
N SER A 182 12.20 19.04 -15.80
CA SER A 182 11.66 19.26 -14.45
C SER A 182 10.28 19.91 -14.47
N THR A 183 9.38 19.50 -13.58
CA THR A 183 8.07 20.15 -13.39
C THR A 183 8.18 21.66 -13.10
N GLY A 184 9.32 22.13 -12.57
CA GLY A 184 9.59 23.55 -12.35
C GLY A 184 10.03 24.33 -13.59
N ALA A 185 10.27 23.65 -14.72
CA ALA A 185 10.63 24.30 -15.96
C ALA A 185 9.40 24.88 -16.67
N ARG A 186 9.57 26.01 -17.35
CA ARG A 186 8.49 26.76 -18.01
C ARG A 186 7.98 26.10 -19.29
N ALA A 187 8.80 25.27 -19.93
CA ALA A 187 8.47 24.53 -21.14
C ALA A 187 9.34 23.27 -21.22
N ALA A 188 8.86 22.25 -21.94
CA ALA A 188 9.68 21.09 -22.27
C ALA A 188 10.82 21.51 -23.22
N VAL A 189 12.02 21.01 -22.96
CA VAL A 189 13.20 21.37 -23.76
C VAL A 189 13.62 20.17 -24.59
N PRO A 190 13.61 20.27 -25.94
CA PRO A 190 14.16 19.22 -26.77
C PRO A 190 15.68 19.16 -26.60
N VAL A 191 16.26 17.96 -26.66
CA VAL A 191 17.71 17.74 -26.72
C VAL A 191 18.06 16.95 -27.98
N GLY A 192 19.23 17.22 -28.55
CA GLY A 192 19.79 16.43 -29.64
C GLY A 192 20.56 15.23 -29.11
N ILE A 193 20.40 14.07 -29.74
CA ILE A 193 21.05 12.81 -29.39
C ILE A 193 21.59 12.20 -30.69
N ASP A 194 22.89 12.30 -30.91
CA ASP A 194 23.54 11.84 -32.13
C ASP A 194 24.76 10.95 -31.81
N ASP A 195 25.45 10.45 -32.83
CA ASP A 195 26.69 9.65 -32.73
C ASP A 195 26.60 8.47 -31.74
N VAL A 196 25.42 7.85 -31.67
CA VAL A 196 25.17 6.71 -30.76
C VAL A 196 25.99 5.51 -31.21
N PHE A 197 26.89 5.08 -30.33
CA PHE A 197 27.74 3.91 -30.50
C PHE A 197 27.59 3.00 -29.29
N VAL A 198 27.44 1.69 -29.52
CA VAL A 198 27.30 0.67 -28.48
C VAL A 198 28.09 -0.56 -28.90
N THR A 199 29.01 -1.02 -28.05
CA THR A 199 29.77 -2.26 -28.28
C THR A 199 29.94 -3.05 -27.00
N THR A 200 30.23 -4.34 -27.13
CA THR A 200 30.78 -5.11 -26.02
C THR A 200 32.25 -4.73 -25.79
N PRO A 201 32.72 -4.63 -24.55
CA PRO A 201 34.14 -4.42 -24.25
C PRO A 201 34.99 -5.57 -24.80
N ALA A 202 36.22 -5.28 -25.25
CA ALA A 202 37.16 -6.32 -25.61
C ALA A 202 37.51 -7.17 -24.36
N PRO A 203 37.58 -8.51 -24.47
CA PRO A 203 37.93 -9.37 -23.34
C PRO A 203 39.31 -8.98 -22.77
N ALA A 204 39.37 -8.78 -21.45
CA ALA A 204 40.63 -8.52 -20.76
C ALA A 204 41.58 -9.73 -20.92
N PRO A 205 42.90 -9.53 -21.08
CA PRO A 205 43.86 -10.63 -21.16
C PRO A 205 43.80 -11.47 -19.88
N ALA A 206 43.64 -12.78 -20.04
CA ALA A 206 43.48 -13.72 -18.94
C ALA A 206 44.72 -13.72 -18.01
N PRO A 207 44.54 -13.69 -16.67
CA PRO A 207 45.66 -13.88 -15.74
C PRO A 207 46.19 -15.33 -15.80
N GLU A 208 47.51 -15.48 -15.69
CA GLU A 208 48.19 -16.78 -15.67
C GLU A 208 47.69 -17.69 -14.53
N PRO A 209 47.52 -19.00 -14.78
CA PRO A 209 46.94 -19.92 -13.81
C PRO A 209 47.90 -20.17 -12.64
N THR A 210 47.45 -19.87 -11.42
CA THR A 210 48.12 -20.30 -10.18
C THR A 210 47.74 -21.75 -9.87
N ALA A 211 48.74 -22.58 -9.55
CA ALA A 211 48.61 -24.02 -9.36
C ALA A 211 47.67 -24.42 -8.19
N ALA A 212 46.89 -25.47 -8.42
CA ALA A 212 45.92 -26.05 -7.49
C ALA A 212 46.57 -26.89 -6.37
N PRO A 213 46.02 -26.88 -5.14
CA PRO A 213 46.29 -27.91 -4.14
C PRO A 213 45.37 -29.14 -4.29
N GLU A 214 45.88 -30.30 -3.86
CA GLU A 214 45.33 -31.65 -4.00
C GLU A 214 43.97 -31.90 -3.31
N PRO A 215 43.18 -32.90 -3.79
CA PRO A 215 41.83 -33.17 -3.31
C PRO A 215 41.81 -34.00 -2.03
N THR A 216 40.95 -33.62 -1.08
CA THR A 216 40.54 -34.47 0.05
C THR A 216 39.21 -35.15 -0.27
N ALA A 217 39.12 -36.46 0.03
CA ALA A 217 38.06 -37.36 -0.38
C ALA A 217 36.65 -37.03 0.16
N ALA A 218 35.64 -37.32 -0.65
CA ALA A 218 34.22 -37.15 -0.38
C ALA A 218 33.64 -38.26 0.54
N PRO A 219 32.65 -37.95 1.40
CA PRO A 219 31.73 -38.96 1.94
C PRO A 219 30.56 -39.24 0.99
N GLU A 220 30.06 -40.48 1.04
CA GLU A 220 28.97 -41.06 0.24
C GLU A 220 27.60 -40.36 0.39
N PRO A 221 26.72 -40.46 -0.63
CA PRO A 221 25.40 -39.86 -0.62
C PRO A 221 24.43 -40.61 0.31
N THR A 222 23.82 -39.90 1.24
CA THR A 222 22.64 -40.39 1.97
C THR A 222 21.38 -39.98 1.19
N THR A 223 20.51 -40.96 0.97
CA THR A 223 19.26 -40.87 0.23
C THR A 223 18.29 -39.83 0.81
N ALA A 224 17.70 -39.02 -0.07
CA ALA A 224 16.67 -38.05 0.26
C ALA A 224 15.39 -38.73 0.79
N PRO A 225 14.78 -38.22 1.89
CA PRO A 225 13.43 -38.64 2.27
C PRO A 225 12.38 -37.99 1.37
N GLU A 226 11.41 -38.82 1.01
CA GLU A 226 10.18 -38.55 0.27
C GLU A 226 9.34 -37.42 0.94
N PRO A 227 8.77 -36.48 0.17
CA PRO A 227 7.96 -35.39 0.73
C PRO A 227 6.66 -35.90 1.36
N ALA A 228 6.41 -35.47 2.60
CA ALA A 228 5.16 -35.70 3.33
C ALA A 228 3.97 -34.95 2.66
N PRO A 229 2.74 -35.46 2.77
CA PRO A 229 1.65 -35.15 1.86
C PRO A 229 1.10 -33.73 2.02
N SER A 230 0.79 -33.13 0.87
CA SER A 230 0.04 -31.89 0.70
C SER A 230 -1.32 -31.98 1.40
N GLN A 231 -1.69 -30.92 2.13
CA GLN A 231 -3.03 -30.79 2.71
C GLN A 231 -4.07 -30.79 1.59
N THR A 232 -5.09 -31.62 1.76
CA THR A 232 -6.20 -31.76 0.82
C THR A 232 -6.97 -30.43 0.75
N PRO A 233 -7.25 -29.88 -0.46
CA PRO A 233 -8.10 -28.70 -0.60
C PRO A 233 -9.49 -28.97 -0.04
N VAL A 234 -10.00 -28.05 0.78
CA VAL A 234 -11.41 -27.99 1.14
C VAL A 234 -12.22 -27.89 -0.18
N PRO A 235 -13.25 -28.73 -0.41
CA PRO A 235 -14.02 -28.67 -1.64
C PRO A 235 -14.69 -27.30 -1.80
N ALA A 236 -14.57 -26.73 -3.00
CA ALA A 236 -15.19 -25.47 -3.36
C ALA A 236 -16.71 -25.52 -3.13
N PRO A 237 -17.31 -24.49 -2.50
CA PRO A 237 -18.76 -24.41 -2.38
C PRO A 237 -19.39 -24.32 -3.78
N THR A 238 -20.51 -25.01 -3.96
CA THR A 238 -21.37 -24.91 -5.16
C THR A 238 -21.71 -23.43 -5.43
N PRO A 239 -21.78 -22.96 -6.69
CA PRO A 239 -22.08 -21.56 -6.99
C PRO A 239 -23.46 -21.20 -6.44
N THR A 240 -23.48 -20.42 -5.35
CA THR A 240 -24.69 -19.76 -4.86
C THR A 240 -25.03 -18.58 -5.74
N ASP A 241 -26.29 -18.16 -5.67
CA ASP A 241 -26.84 -17.00 -6.36
C ASP A 241 -25.91 -15.77 -6.30
N PRO A 242 -25.95 -14.91 -7.33
CA PRO A 242 -25.08 -13.76 -7.44
C PRO A 242 -25.20 -12.80 -6.24
N VAL A 243 -24.19 -12.77 -5.37
CA VAL A 243 -24.11 -11.86 -4.20
C VAL A 243 -23.76 -10.45 -4.68
N VAL A 244 -24.67 -9.50 -4.44
CA VAL A 244 -24.47 -8.06 -4.72
C VAL A 244 -23.44 -7.50 -3.72
N PRO A 245 -22.51 -6.61 -4.13
CA PRO A 245 -21.66 -5.88 -3.19
C PRO A 245 -22.54 -5.25 -2.11
N SER A 246 -22.31 -5.64 -0.86
CA SER A 246 -23.16 -5.23 0.25
C SER A 246 -22.43 -4.22 1.12
N THR A 247 -22.73 -2.93 0.90
CA THR A 247 -22.37 -1.91 1.90
C THR A 247 -23.19 -2.18 3.15
N PRO A 248 -22.59 -2.18 4.36
CA PRO A 248 -23.35 -2.07 5.60
C PRO A 248 -24.36 -0.92 5.53
N GLY A 249 -25.61 -1.16 5.96
CA GLY A 249 -26.62 -0.12 6.10
C GLY A 249 -26.23 0.95 7.13
N ALA A 250 -27.19 1.69 7.69
CA ALA A 250 -26.90 2.67 8.75
C ALA A 250 -26.07 2.02 9.88
N VAL A 251 -24.79 2.38 9.99
CA VAL A 251 -23.91 1.83 11.01
C VAL A 251 -24.11 2.64 12.27
N THR A 252 -24.81 2.07 13.25
CA THR A 252 -24.86 2.62 14.61
C THR A 252 -23.60 2.18 15.34
N SER A 253 -22.60 3.05 15.37
CA SER A 253 -21.36 2.86 16.12
C SER A 253 -21.10 4.15 16.90
N GLU A 254 -20.59 4.01 18.12
CA GLU A 254 -20.11 5.16 18.90
C GLU A 254 -18.78 5.70 18.33
N ASN A 255 -18.02 4.84 17.64
CA ASN A 255 -16.81 5.25 16.93
C ASN A 255 -17.10 5.71 15.49
N GLY A 256 -16.20 6.53 14.96
CA GLY A 256 -16.20 7.01 13.60
C GLY A 256 -16.65 8.46 13.46
N ALA A 257 -16.78 8.90 12.22
CA ALA A 257 -17.21 10.25 11.87
C ALA A 257 -18.65 10.50 12.30
N GLY A 258 -18.91 11.73 12.81
CA GLY A 258 -20.28 12.25 12.86
C GLY A 258 -20.91 12.25 11.46
N SER A 259 -22.23 12.03 11.38
CA SER A 259 -22.93 12.03 10.10
C SER A 259 -22.74 13.37 9.38
N PRO A 260 -22.39 13.40 8.07
CA PRO A 260 -22.33 14.65 7.33
C PRO A 260 -23.62 15.46 7.48
N GLY A 261 -23.49 16.74 7.84
CA GLY A 261 -24.62 17.62 8.15
C GLY A 261 -25.06 17.66 9.63
N SER A 262 -24.47 16.84 10.51
CA SER A 262 -24.70 16.93 11.97
C SER A 262 -23.69 17.83 12.70
N LEU A 263 -22.71 18.37 11.97
CA LEU A 263 -21.51 19.00 12.53
C LEU A 263 -21.51 20.51 12.31
N SER A 264 -20.89 21.24 13.22
CA SER A 264 -20.72 22.69 13.14
C SER A 264 -19.31 23.07 13.59
N TYR A 265 -18.59 23.74 12.71
CA TYR A 265 -17.24 24.25 12.97
C TYR A 265 -17.22 25.77 12.92
N PRO A 266 -16.40 26.44 13.73
CA PRO A 266 -16.16 27.88 13.58
C PRO A 266 -15.73 28.22 12.16
N VAL A 267 -16.28 29.31 11.62
CA VAL A 267 -15.88 29.83 10.31
C VAL A 267 -15.02 31.07 10.52
N PRO A 268 -13.71 31.04 10.19
CA PRO A 268 -12.84 32.20 10.34
C PRO A 268 -13.18 33.30 9.33
N ALA A 269 -12.85 34.55 9.69
CA ALA A 269 -12.94 35.66 8.77
C ALA A 269 -12.01 35.43 7.56
N GLY A 270 -12.49 35.77 6.35
CA GLY A 270 -11.74 35.55 5.11
C GLY A 270 -11.83 34.13 4.55
N ALA A 271 -12.69 33.26 5.12
CA ALA A 271 -12.99 31.96 4.53
C ALA A 271 -13.58 32.10 3.12
N VAL A 272 -13.18 31.18 2.23
CA VAL A 272 -13.70 31.08 0.87
C VAL A 272 -14.83 30.05 0.83
N TYR A 273 -15.97 30.43 0.27
CA TYR A 273 -17.14 29.55 0.19
C TYR A 273 -17.28 28.93 -1.19
N ALA A 274 -17.48 27.61 -1.23
CA ALA A 274 -17.94 26.89 -2.42
C ALA A 274 -19.36 26.36 -2.21
N ALA A 275 -20.16 26.27 -3.27
CA ALA A 275 -21.50 25.72 -3.26
C ALA A 275 -21.83 25.07 -4.60
N PRO A 276 -22.52 23.92 -4.68
CA PRO A 276 -22.83 23.29 -5.97
C PRO A 276 -23.68 24.17 -6.91
N THR A 277 -24.44 25.11 -6.33
CA THR A 277 -25.25 26.11 -7.05
C THR A 277 -24.52 27.44 -7.30
N GLY A 278 -23.24 27.54 -6.94
CA GLY A 278 -22.41 28.73 -7.11
C GLY A 278 -21.92 28.91 -8.56
N SER A 279 -20.97 29.85 -8.72
CA SER A 279 -20.31 30.12 -10.01
C SER A 279 -18.82 30.32 -9.80
N ASP A 280 -17.97 29.67 -10.59
CA ASP A 280 -16.51 29.82 -10.46
C ASP A 280 -15.97 31.19 -10.84
N GLU A 281 -16.80 32.07 -11.38
CA GLU A 281 -16.51 33.50 -11.58
C GLU A 281 -16.88 34.36 -10.36
N ALA A 282 -17.58 33.80 -9.38
CA ALA A 282 -17.98 34.51 -8.18
C ALA A 282 -16.78 34.83 -7.27
N ALA A 283 -17.02 35.73 -6.32
CA ALA A 283 -15.99 36.21 -5.39
C ALA A 283 -15.56 35.16 -4.36
N GLY A 284 -16.30 34.06 -4.18
CA GLY A 284 -16.03 33.06 -3.15
C GLY A 284 -16.46 33.50 -1.74
N THR A 285 -17.46 34.38 -1.65
CA THR A 285 -18.05 34.83 -0.37
C THR A 285 -19.30 34.03 -0.05
N LEU A 286 -19.81 34.09 1.18
CA LEU A 286 -21.05 33.39 1.56
C LEU A 286 -22.24 33.73 0.65
N SER A 287 -22.38 35.00 0.25
CA SER A 287 -23.47 35.48 -0.62
C SER A 287 -23.19 35.27 -2.11
N ALA A 288 -21.93 35.03 -2.49
CA ALA A 288 -21.51 34.78 -3.86
C ALA A 288 -20.42 33.69 -3.88
N PRO A 289 -20.79 32.43 -3.57
CA PRO A 289 -19.84 31.32 -3.46
C PRO A 289 -19.35 30.89 -4.84
N VAL A 290 -18.12 30.37 -4.89
CA VAL A 290 -17.65 29.66 -6.08
C VAL A 290 -18.39 28.33 -6.25
N LYS A 291 -18.34 27.73 -7.44
CA LYS A 291 -19.02 26.45 -7.68
C LYS A 291 -18.19 25.28 -7.19
N THR A 292 -16.89 25.30 -7.47
CA THR A 292 -15.99 24.15 -7.31
C THR A 292 -15.03 24.33 -6.13
N ILE A 293 -14.59 23.21 -5.56
CA ILE A 293 -13.51 23.18 -4.56
C ILE A 293 -12.21 23.67 -5.21
N ALA A 294 -11.96 23.30 -6.47
CA ALA A 294 -10.80 23.77 -7.24
C ALA A 294 -10.77 25.32 -7.36
N ALA A 295 -11.90 25.96 -7.66
CA ALA A 295 -12.00 27.42 -7.70
C ALA A 295 -11.87 28.08 -6.32
N ALA A 296 -12.20 27.36 -5.24
CA ALA A 296 -11.98 27.84 -3.88
C ALA A 296 -10.48 27.76 -3.51
N LEU A 297 -9.78 26.69 -3.89
CA LEU A 297 -8.33 26.52 -3.68
C LEU A 297 -7.49 27.60 -4.38
N SER A 298 -7.93 28.07 -5.55
CA SER A 298 -7.23 29.15 -6.26
C SER A 298 -7.40 30.53 -5.59
N ARG A 299 -8.46 30.71 -4.79
CA ARG A 299 -8.79 31.98 -4.12
C ARG A 299 -8.34 32.03 -2.66
N VAL A 300 -8.39 30.90 -1.98
CA VAL A 300 -8.05 30.85 -0.55
C VAL A 300 -6.58 31.19 -0.35
N ALA A 301 -6.32 32.01 0.66
CA ALA A 301 -4.95 32.29 1.09
C ALA A 301 -4.30 31.02 1.64
N ASP A 302 -2.98 30.95 1.59
CA ASP A 302 -2.25 29.88 2.28
C ASP A 302 -2.54 29.92 3.79
N GLY A 303 -2.82 28.76 4.37
CA GLY A 303 -3.34 28.61 5.74
C GLY A 303 -4.82 28.99 5.93
N GLY A 304 -5.56 29.31 4.86
CA GLY A 304 -6.96 29.73 4.93
C GLY A 304 -7.95 28.56 5.00
N THR A 305 -9.24 28.90 5.18
CA THR A 305 -10.34 27.93 5.26
C THR A 305 -11.24 28.00 4.05
N ILE A 306 -11.56 26.83 3.49
CA ILE A 306 -12.62 26.65 2.50
C ILE A 306 -13.86 26.09 3.21
N VAL A 307 -15.00 26.77 3.07
CA VAL A 307 -16.29 26.33 3.62
C VAL A 307 -17.19 25.85 2.49
N LEU A 308 -17.57 24.59 2.54
CA LEU A 308 -18.42 23.94 1.55
C LEU A 308 -19.88 24.05 1.98
N ARG A 309 -20.73 24.64 1.13
CA ARG A 309 -22.20 24.58 1.30
C ARG A 309 -22.69 23.18 0.97
N GLY A 310 -23.81 22.80 1.58
CA GLY A 310 -24.42 21.49 1.49
C GLY A 310 -24.76 21.10 0.05
N GLY A 311 -24.60 19.81 -0.21
CA GLY A 311 -24.85 19.20 -1.51
C GLY A 311 -23.69 18.30 -1.95
N THR A 312 -23.72 17.96 -3.23
CA THR A 312 -22.80 17.01 -3.85
C THR A 312 -21.83 17.72 -4.78
N TYR A 313 -20.55 17.42 -4.62
CA TYR A 313 -19.43 17.92 -5.42
C TYR A 313 -18.86 16.75 -6.22
N HIS A 314 -19.01 16.81 -7.54
CA HIS A 314 -18.51 15.81 -8.48
C HIS A 314 -17.15 16.26 -9.03
N GLU A 315 -16.09 16.08 -8.26
CA GLU A 315 -14.75 16.62 -8.54
C GLU A 315 -13.64 15.62 -8.18
N GLN A 316 -12.49 15.77 -8.84
CA GLN A 316 -11.21 15.24 -8.37
C GLN A 316 -10.34 16.42 -7.95
N VAL A 317 -9.91 16.44 -6.69
CA VAL A 317 -9.25 17.62 -6.11
C VAL A 317 -7.82 17.28 -5.71
N ILE A 318 -6.87 18.04 -6.26
CA ILE A 318 -5.48 18.04 -5.79
C ILE A 318 -5.29 19.29 -4.94
N ILE A 319 -4.93 19.11 -3.67
CA ILE A 319 -4.49 20.22 -2.82
C ILE A 319 -2.99 20.40 -3.07
N PRO A 320 -2.58 21.47 -3.77
CA PRO A 320 -1.22 21.60 -4.25
C PRO A 320 -0.26 21.92 -3.09
N PRO A 321 1.04 21.54 -3.17
CA PRO A 321 1.97 21.67 -2.05
C PRO A 321 2.08 23.07 -1.44
N GLN A 322 1.87 24.12 -2.24
CA GLN A 322 2.00 25.52 -1.86
C GLN A 322 0.75 26.09 -1.17
N LYS A 323 -0.22 25.24 -0.81
CA LYS A 323 -1.54 25.68 -0.37
C LYS A 323 -2.03 24.85 0.83
N ARG A 324 -1.53 25.18 2.02
CA ARG A 324 -2.05 24.61 3.28
C ARG A 324 -3.46 25.15 3.49
N VAL A 325 -4.43 24.28 3.74
CA VAL A 325 -5.82 24.70 3.92
C VAL A 325 -6.53 23.89 5.00
N THR A 326 -7.62 24.45 5.50
CA THR A 326 -8.68 23.67 6.15
C THR A 326 -9.88 23.61 5.23
N ILE A 327 -10.41 22.42 4.95
CA ILE A 327 -11.67 22.23 4.21
C ILE A 327 -12.73 21.69 5.17
N GLN A 328 -13.86 22.39 5.28
CA GLN A 328 -14.95 22.03 6.19
C GLN A 328 -16.34 22.30 5.59
N PRO A 329 -17.41 21.66 6.06
CA PRO A 329 -18.77 22.04 5.69
C PRO A 329 -19.20 23.35 6.38
N ALA A 330 -20.19 24.02 5.79
CA ALA A 330 -20.99 25.01 6.50
C ALA A 330 -21.78 24.33 7.64
N ALA A 331 -22.13 25.12 8.66
CA ALA A 331 -22.75 24.60 9.88
C ALA A 331 -24.04 23.82 9.58
N ASN A 332 -24.08 22.56 10.03
CA ASN A 332 -25.20 21.63 9.87
C ASN A 332 -25.60 21.35 8.40
N GLU A 333 -24.68 21.54 7.45
CA GLU A 333 -24.92 21.26 6.04
C GLU A 333 -24.23 19.95 5.63
N SER A 334 -24.97 19.05 4.98
CA SER A 334 -24.43 17.76 4.51
C SER A 334 -23.64 17.97 3.21
N VAL A 335 -22.34 17.68 3.24
CA VAL A 335 -21.43 17.82 2.09
C VAL A 335 -20.88 16.45 1.70
N TRP A 336 -20.98 16.13 0.40
CA TRP A 336 -20.44 14.91 -0.18
C TRP A 336 -19.58 15.22 -1.40
N LEU A 337 -18.34 14.74 -1.41
CA LEU A 337 -17.62 14.47 -2.65
C LEU A 337 -18.10 13.13 -3.19
N ASP A 338 -18.51 13.10 -4.45
CA ASP A 338 -19.20 11.97 -5.04
C ASP A 338 -18.62 11.69 -6.42
N GLY A 339 -18.12 10.49 -6.65
CA GLY A 339 -17.48 10.10 -7.91
C GLY A 339 -18.46 9.63 -8.98
N ALA A 340 -19.77 9.60 -8.67
CA ALA A 340 -20.81 9.11 -9.56
C ALA A 340 -21.72 10.23 -10.10
N LYS A 341 -21.99 10.17 -11.40
CA LYS A 341 -22.91 11.09 -12.08
C LYS A 341 -24.22 10.41 -12.45
N SER A 342 -25.27 11.21 -12.64
CA SER A 342 -26.54 10.73 -13.18
C SER A 342 -26.37 10.23 -14.63
N VAL A 343 -26.95 9.07 -14.92
CA VAL A 343 -27.00 8.48 -16.27
C VAL A 343 -28.45 8.44 -16.75
N THR A 344 -28.73 9.13 -17.84
CA THR A 344 -30.07 9.23 -18.45
C THR A 344 -30.08 8.70 -19.88
N GLY A 345 -31.28 8.49 -20.47
CA GLY A 345 -31.40 8.06 -21.86
C GLY A 345 -31.45 6.54 -22.06
N TRP A 346 -31.77 5.79 -21.00
CA TRP A 346 -31.93 4.33 -21.03
C TRP A 346 -32.99 3.87 -22.02
N LYS A 347 -32.63 2.92 -22.88
CA LYS A 347 -33.53 2.26 -23.83
C LYS A 347 -33.70 0.79 -23.43
N ALA A 348 -34.92 0.29 -23.47
CA ALA A 348 -35.18 -1.13 -23.29
C ALA A 348 -34.55 -1.93 -24.44
N SER A 349 -33.88 -3.03 -24.11
CA SER A 349 -33.25 -3.97 -25.04
C SER A 349 -33.46 -5.40 -24.51
N GLY A 350 -34.54 -6.05 -24.96
CA GLY A 350 -34.97 -7.34 -24.40
C GLY A 350 -35.31 -7.22 -22.92
N SER A 351 -34.64 -8.03 -22.08
CA SER A 351 -34.77 -8.00 -20.61
C SER A 351 -33.79 -7.03 -19.93
N THR A 352 -33.04 -6.24 -20.69
CA THR A 352 -32.02 -5.30 -20.19
C THR A 352 -32.33 -3.87 -20.62
N TRP A 353 -31.60 -2.90 -20.07
CA TRP A 353 -31.66 -1.49 -20.45
C TRP A 353 -30.26 -1.02 -20.81
N VAL A 354 -30.16 -0.25 -21.89
CA VAL A 354 -28.89 0.15 -22.49
C VAL A 354 -28.85 1.66 -22.64
N VAL A 355 -27.70 2.26 -22.37
CA VAL A 355 -27.35 3.60 -22.82
C VAL A 355 -26.13 3.52 -23.74
N ASP A 356 -26.21 4.20 -24.89
CA ASP A 356 -25.10 4.34 -25.83
C ASP A 356 -24.22 5.54 -25.46
N GLY A 357 -22.96 5.54 -25.90
CA GLY A 357 -22.04 6.65 -25.67
C GLY A 357 -21.42 6.68 -24.28
N TRP A 358 -21.47 5.56 -23.54
CA TRP A 358 -20.69 5.42 -22.31
C TRP A 358 -19.22 5.18 -22.68
N THR A 359 -18.38 6.19 -22.43
CA THR A 359 -16.97 6.20 -22.83
C THR A 359 -16.00 6.24 -21.66
N THR A 360 -16.51 6.18 -20.42
CA THR A 360 -15.67 6.03 -19.23
C THR A 360 -14.88 4.72 -19.38
N SER A 361 -13.56 4.81 -19.29
CA SER A 361 -12.64 3.68 -19.37
C SER A 361 -11.73 3.75 -18.16
N LEU A 362 -11.73 2.68 -17.38
CA LEU A 362 -11.10 2.62 -16.07
C LEU A 362 -10.10 1.48 -16.03
N ASP A 363 -9.04 1.67 -15.24
CA ASP A 363 -8.00 0.67 -15.07
C ASP A 363 -8.49 -0.45 -14.15
N SER A 364 -8.47 -1.69 -14.61
CA SER A 364 -8.85 -2.88 -13.84
C SER A 364 -7.66 -3.75 -13.43
N SER A 365 -6.46 -3.16 -13.35
CA SER A 365 -5.24 -3.90 -12.99
C SER A 365 -5.42 -4.48 -11.59
N PRO A 366 -5.29 -5.81 -11.41
CA PRO A 366 -5.49 -6.48 -10.13
C PRO A 366 -4.21 -6.43 -9.28
N THR A 367 -3.53 -5.28 -9.24
CA THR A 367 -2.27 -5.10 -8.51
C THR A 367 -1.96 -3.61 -8.36
N TYR A 368 -0.96 -3.29 -7.53
CA TYR A 368 -0.53 -1.92 -7.31
C TYR A 368 0.27 -1.32 -8.47
N ALA A 369 0.66 -2.13 -9.46
CA ALA A 369 1.29 -1.67 -10.69
C ALA A 369 0.25 -1.57 -11.82
N GLN A 370 0.09 -0.36 -12.37
CA GLN A 370 -0.84 -0.13 -13.46
C GLN A 370 -0.45 -0.93 -14.71
N GLY A 371 -1.42 -1.61 -15.32
CA GLY A 371 -1.25 -2.45 -16.52
C GLY A 371 -0.64 -3.83 -16.26
N ALA A 372 -0.23 -4.14 -15.02
CA ALA A 372 0.34 -5.43 -14.68
C ALA A 372 -0.74 -6.49 -14.44
N PRO A 373 -0.47 -7.77 -14.79
CA PRO A 373 -1.38 -8.86 -14.50
C PRO A 373 -1.42 -9.14 -12.98
N ASP A 374 -2.38 -9.97 -12.58
CA ASP A 374 -2.43 -10.48 -11.21
C ASP A 374 -1.19 -11.35 -10.92
N ASN A 375 -0.92 -11.56 -9.64
CA ASN A 375 0.08 -12.52 -9.19
C ASN A 375 -0.31 -13.93 -9.67
N THR A 376 0.70 -14.78 -9.86
CA THR A 376 0.48 -16.17 -10.32
C THR A 376 0.60 -17.19 -9.19
N THR A 377 1.22 -16.82 -8.08
CA THR A 377 1.39 -17.70 -6.91
C THR A 377 0.05 -17.99 -6.26
N PRO A 378 -0.35 -19.28 -6.12
CA PRO A 378 -1.59 -19.66 -5.45
C PRO A 378 -1.73 -19.05 -4.05
N GLY A 379 -2.88 -18.45 -3.79
CA GLY A 379 -3.17 -17.80 -2.51
C GLY A 379 -2.60 -16.38 -2.39
N TRP A 380 -1.88 -15.89 -3.40
CA TRP A 380 -1.29 -14.54 -3.45
C TRP A 380 -1.85 -13.69 -4.59
N GLN A 381 -2.86 -14.18 -5.31
CA GLN A 381 -3.61 -13.39 -6.28
C GLN A 381 -4.47 -12.36 -5.56
N PHE A 382 -4.54 -11.12 -6.05
CA PHE A 382 -5.51 -10.15 -5.54
C PHE A 382 -6.94 -10.61 -5.83
N VAL A 383 -7.21 -11.04 -7.06
CA VAL A 383 -8.56 -11.40 -7.49
C VAL A 383 -8.90 -12.80 -7.00
N ASN A 384 -10.00 -12.88 -6.28
CA ASN A 384 -10.64 -14.14 -5.95
C ASN A 384 -11.30 -14.71 -7.23
N PRO A 385 -10.97 -15.93 -7.68
CA PRO A 385 -11.60 -16.52 -8.87
C PRO A 385 -13.13 -16.63 -8.80
N ALA A 386 -13.72 -16.67 -7.61
CA ALA A 386 -15.18 -16.64 -7.42
C ALA A 386 -15.80 -15.24 -7.70
N TYR A 387 -14.98 -14.19 -7.67
CA TYR A 387 -15.35 -12.79 -7.88
C TYR A 387 -14.44 -12.15 -8.94
N PRO A 388 -14.51 -12.61 -10.21
CA PRO A 388 -13.56 -12.20 -11.25
C PRO A 388 -13.65 -10.72 -11.63
N MET A 389 -14.72 -10.03 -11.23
CA MET A 389 -14.89 -8.59 -11.48
C MET A 389 -14.33 -7.72 -10.35
N ALA A 390 -13.75 -8.29 -9.28
CA ALA A 390 -13.38 -7.52 -8.08
C ALA A 390 -12.44 -6.34 -8.38
N ALA A 391 -11.50 -6.51 -9.31
CA ALA A 391 -10.55 -5.46 -9.72
C ALA A 391 -11.14 -4.44 -10.70
N HIS A 392 -12.34 -4.67 -11.23
CA HIS A 392 -13.00 -3.72 -12.12
C HIS A 392 -13.66 -2.62 -11.27
N PRO A 393 -13.27 -1.34 -11.47
CA PRO A 393 -13.69 -0.28 -10.58
C PRO A 393 -15.04 0.33 -10.95
N ASP A 394 -15.67 -0.11 -12.04
CA ASP A 394 -16.98 0.40 -12.47
C ASP A 394 -18.05 0.13 -11.40
N GLN A 395 -18.92 1.12 -11.18
CA GLN A 395 -20.02 0.98 -10.23
C GLN A 395 -21.27 1.68 -10.77
N VAL A 396 -22.44 1.05 -10.57
CA VAL A 396 -23.74 1.58 -10.99
C VAL A 396 -24.75 1.41 -9.86
N TRP A 397 -25.60 2.41 -9.65
CA TRP A 397 -26.71 2.38 -8.70
C TRP A 397 -28.03 2.63 -9.41
N VAL A 398 -29.08 1.94 -8.98
CA VAL A 398 -30.47 2.23 -9.39
C VAL A 398 -31.29 2.52 -8.14
N ALA A 399 -31.83 3.74 -8.05
CA ALA A 399 -32.52 4.24 -6.86
C ALA A 399 -31.69 4.07 -5.57
N GLY A 400 -30.37 4.31 -5.65
CA GLY A 400 -29.44 4.19 -4.53
C GLY A 400 -28.97 2.77 -4.20
N THR A 401 -29.49 1.73 -4.85
CA THR A 401 -29.01 0.35 -4.68
C THR A 401 -27.90 0.04 -5.68
N GLN A 402 -26.72 -0.35 -5.18
CA GLN A 402 -25.58 -0.74 -6.04
C GLN A 402 -25.92 -2.01 -6.82
N LEU A 403 -25.56 -2.03 -8.10
CA LEU A 403 -25.61 -3.19 -8.97
C LEU A 403 -24.25 -3.88 -8.97
N ARG A 404 -24.26 -5.18 -9.23
CA ARG A 404 -23.02 -5.97 -9.37
C ARG A 404 -22.56 -6.02 -10.81
N GLU A 405 -21.27 -5.80 -11.06
CA GLU A 405 -20.71 -5.95 -12.40
C GLU A 405 -20.65 -7.41 -12.83
N VAL A 406 -20.86 -7.68 -14.12
CA VAL A 406 -20.70 -9.00 -14.73
C VAL A 406 -19.89 -8.92 -16.01
N ALA A 407 -19.08 -9.95 -16.28
CA ALA A 407 -18.11 -9.96 -17.39
C ALA A 407 -18.69 -9.93 -18.82
N SER A 408 -20.01 -9.98 -19.01
CA SER A 408 -20.61 -9.91 -20.35
C SER A 408 -22.09 -9.51 -20.33
N ALA A 409 -22.55 -8.93 -21.43
CA ALA A 409 -23.95 -8.56 -21.63
C ALA A 409 -24.92 -9.75 -21.42
N ALA A 410 -24.52 -10.97 -21.79
CA ALA A 410 -25.34 -12.18 -21.62
C ALA A 410 -25.57 -12.56 -20.15
N LYS A 411 -24.71 -12.10 -19.23
CA LYS A 411 -24.84 -12.32 -17.79
C LYS A 411 -25.66 -11.22 -17.09
N VAL A 412 -26.11 -10.20 -17.84
CA VAL A 412 -26.89 -9.10 -17.27
C VAL A 412 -28.29 -9.59 -16.92
N THR A 413 -28.60 -9.52 -15.63
CA THR A 413 -29.88 -9.89 -15.02
C THR A 413 -30.25 -8.83 -13.99
N THR A 414 -31.44 -8.89 -13.40
CA THR A 414 -31.83 -7.94 -12.35
C THR A 414 -30.80 -7.92 -11.22
N GLY A 415 -30.37 -6.72 -10.81
CA GLY A 415 -29.31 -6.53 -9.82
C GLY A 415 -27.90 -6.47 -10.41
N THR A 416 -27.70 -6.65 -11.72
CA THR A 416 -26.37 -6.60 -12.34
C THR A 416 -26.26 -5.59 -13.48
N PHE A 417 -25.02 -5.25 -13.84
CA PHE A 417 -24.68 -4.40 -14.97
C PHE A 417 -23.42 -4.88 -15.70
N PHE A 418 -23.21 -4.39 -16.91
CA PHE A 418 -22.03 -4.65 -17.74
C PHE A 418 -21.60 -3.37 -18.47
N VAL A 419 -20.30 -3.11 -18.48
CA VAL A 419 -19.68 -2.06 -19.29
C VAL A 419 -19.21 -2.67 -20.61
N ASP A 420 -19.82 -2.27 -21.71
CA ASP A 420 -19.44 -2.70 -23.06
C ASP A 420 -18.46 -1.68 -23.66
N ASP A 421 -17.18 -1.83 -23.32
CA ASP A 421 -16.12 -0.95 -23.80
C ASP A 421 -15.96 -0.94 -25.32
N ALA A 422 -16.25 -2.05 -25.98
CA ALA A 422 -16.12 -2.17 -27.43
C ALA A 422 -17.22 -1.39 -28.15
N ALA A 423 -18.46 -1.49 -27.67
CA ALA A 423 -19.60 -0.78 -28.25
C ALA A 423 -19.83 0.61 -27.64
N LYS A 424 -19.08 0.99 -26.61
CA LYS A 424 -19.25 2.22 -25.81
C LYS A 424 -20.67 2.31 -25.24
N ARG A 425 -21.07 1.29 -24.47
CA ARG A 425 -22.39 1.20 -23.85
C ARG A 425 -22.31 0.81 -22.38
N LEU A 426 -23.31 1.24 -21.62
CA LEU A 426 -23.57 0.72 -20.28
C LEU A 426 -24.90 -0.05 -20.32
N VAL A 427 -24.90 -1.27 -19.79
CA VAL A 427 -26.04 -2.18 -19.81
C VAL A 427 -26.42 -2.56 -18.39
N ILE A 428 -27.68 -2.40 -18.01
CA ILE A 428 -28.20 -2.79 -16.68
C ILE A 428 -29.35 -3.78 -16.82
N GLY A 429 -29.50 -4.68 -15.86
CA GLY A 429 -30.62 -5.62 -15.81
C GLY A 429 -31.75 -5.22 -14.85
N THR A 430 -31.56 -4.14 -14.09
CA THR A 430 -32.60 -3.56 -13.24
C THR A 430 -33.36 -2.48 -14.02
N ASN A 431 -34.69 -2.55 -14.03
CA ASN A 431 -35.52 -1.57 -14.72
C ASN A 431 -35.33 -0.15 -14.12
N PRO A 432 -34.84 0.83 -14.90
CA PRO A 432 -34.59 2.20 -14.44
C PRO A 432 -35.82 3.12 -14.54
N THR A 433 -36.96 2.64 -15.05
CA THR A 433 -38.15 3.49 -15.29
C THR A 433 -38.62 4.16 -14.00
N GLY A 434 -38.65 5.49 -14.00
CA GLY A 434 -39.06 6.31 -12.84
C GLY A 434 -38.06 6.31 -11.68
N LYS A 435 -36.84 5.79 -11.88
CA LYS A 435 -35.78 5.72 -10.87
C LYS A 435 -34.57 6.53 -11.30
N SER A 436 -33.81 7.01 -10.33
CA SER A 436 -32.48 7.55 -10.62
C SER A 436 -31.51 6.41 -10.95
N VAL A 437 -30.56 6.71 -11.84
CA VAL A 437 -29.44 5.82 -12.13
C VAL A 437 -28.18 6.65 -12.08
N GLU A 438 -27.23 6.23 -11.26
CA GLU A 438 -25.93 6.86 -11.13
C GLU A 438 -24.83 5.86 -11.50
N ALA A 439 -23.76 6.34 -12.11
CA ALA A 439 -22.59 5.52 -12.40
C ALA A 439 -21.31 6.31 -12.11
N SER A 440 -20.33 5.63 -11.52
CA SER A 440 -19.02 6.22 -11.22
C SER A 440 -18.27 6.57 -12.51
N ASP A 441 -17.69 7.76 -12.56
CA ASP A 441 -16.79 8.18 -13.65
C ASP A 441 -15.55 8.95 -13.17
N LEU A 442 -15.42 9.17 -11.86
CA LEU A 442 -14.20 9.70 -11.24
C LEU A 442 -13.55 8.65 -10.36
N THR A 443 -12.21 8.69 -10.31
CA THR A 443 -11.40 7.62 -9.70
C THR A 443 -10.74 8.05 -8.39
N GLN A 444 -10.57 9.34 -8.14
CA GLN A 444 -9.98 9.86 -6.91
C GLN A 444 -10.69 11.15 -6.46
N ALA A 445 -10.98 11.25 -5.15
CA ALA A 445 -11.63 12.42 -4.58
C ALA A 445 -10.62 13.50 -4.20
N LEU A 446 -9.61 13.12 -3.42
CA LEU A 446 -8.66 14.03 -2.79
C LEU A 446 -7.24 13.49 -2.88
N SER A 447 -6.33 14.30 -3.42
CA SER A 447 -4.88 14.12 -3.29
C SER A 447 -4.32 15.30 -2.50
N ILE A 448 -4.02 15.08 -1.22
CA ILE A 448 -3.60 16.11 -0.28
C ILE A 448 -2.07 16.18 -0.30
N ARG A 449 -1.52 17.20 -0.97
CA ARG A 449 -0.06 17.32 -1.18
C ARG A 449 0.57 18.50 -0.46
N SER A 450 -0.19 19.20 0.40
CA SER A 450 0.30 20.31 1.21
C SER A 450 0.37 19.95 2.68
N VAL A 451 1.52 20.25 3.29
CA VAL A 451 1.83 19.94 4.69
C VAL A 451 0.86 20.66 5.63
N GLY A 452 0.40 19.97 6.67
CA GLY A 452 -0.45 20.57 7.71
C GLY A 452 -1.88 20.87 7.25
N THR A 453 -2.33 20.27 6.14
CA THR A 453 -3.70 20.41 5.65
C THR A 453 -4.68 19.61 6.50
N GLU A 454 -5.84 20.21 6.78
CA GLU A 454 -6.93 19.56 7.51
C GLU A 454 -8.17 19.42 6.63
N ILE A 455 -8.72 18.20 6.56
CA ILE A 455 -10.02 17.92 5.97
C ILE A 455 -10.97 17.49 7.09
N ARG A 456 -12.14 18.13 7.20
CA ARG A 456 -13.07 17.80 8.28
C ARG A 456 -14.55 17.82 7.95
N GLY A 457 -15.31 16.94 8.59
CA GLY A 457 -16.77 16.97 8.64
C GLY A 457 -17.50 16.67 7.33
N ILE A 458 -16.81 16.14 6.32
CA ILE A 458 -17.37 15.87 4.99
C ILE A 458 -17.47 14.37 4.70
N GLY A 459 -18.32 14.02 3.75
CA GLY A 459 -18.38 12.68 3.17
C GLY A 459 -17.67 12.58 1.82
N VAL A 460 -17.15 11.40 1.51
CA VAL A 460 -16.55 10.99 0.23
C VAL A 460 -17.14 9.65 -0.16
N ARG A 461 -17.65 9.50 -1.39
CA ARG A 461 -18.25 8.24 -1.83
C ARG A 461 -18.25 7.98 -3.33
N ARG A 462 -18.47 6.72 -3.70
CA ARG A 462 -18.80 6.28 -5.07
C ARG A 462 -17.74 6.68 -6.10
N TYR A 463 -16.48 6.67 -5.71
CA TYR A 463 -15.37 6.80 -6.65
C TYR A 463 -14.97 5.42 -7.17
N ALA A 464 -14.75 5.35 -8.48
CA ALA A 464 -14.21 4.20 -9.19
C ALA A 464 -12.68 4.14 -9.06
N THR A 465 -12.18 4.16 -7.82
CA THR A 465 -10.75 4.02 -7.52
C THR A 465 -10.24 2.66 -7.97
N SER A 466 -9.26 2.61 -8.86
CA SER A 466 -8.61 1.36 -9.26
C SER A 466 -7.56 0.94 -8.22
N VAL A 467 -7.24 -0.37 -8.17
CA VAL A 467 -6.22 -0.91 -7.24
C VAL A 467 -4.89 -0.14 -7.28
N PRO A 468 -4.28 0.19 -8.44
CA PRO A 468 -3.01 0.91 -8.49
C PRO A 468 -3.07 2.36 -7.99
N GLN A 469 -4.26 2.94 -7.81
CA GLN A 469 -4.38 4.28 -7.24
C GLN A 469 -4.28 4.28 -5.71
N MET A 470 -4.42 3.12 -5.07
CA MET A 470 -4.23 2.88 -3.64
C MET A 470 -5.15 3.62 -2.66
N GLY A 471 -5.85 4.67 -3.07
CA GLY A 471 -6.83 5.36 -2.22
C GLY A 471 -7.69 6.37 -2.96
N THR A 472 -8.99 6.41 -2.63
CA THR A 472 -9.91 7.47 -3.04
C THR A 472 -9.52 8.81 -2.41
N VAL A 473 -9.04 8.79 -1.16
CA VAL A 473 -8.45 9.92 -0.46
C VAL A 473 -7.00 9.59 -0.12
N ILE A 474 -6.06 10.43 -0.56
CA ILE A 474 -4.63 10.24 -0.34
C ILE A 474 -4.04 11.40 0.47
N ALA A 475 -3.42 11.06 1.61
CA ALA A 475 -2.46 11.93 2.28
C ALA A 475 -1.06 11.71 1.68
N ALA A 476 -0.60 12.67 0.88
CA ALA A 476 0.68 12.63 0.17
C ALA A 476 1.63 13.76 0.61
N ALA A 477 1.39 14.31 1.80
CA ALA A 477 2.26 15.28 2.46
C ALA A 477 2.23 15.06 3.97
N ALA A 478 3.24 15.58 4.66
CA ALA A 478 3.36 15.44 6.10
C ALA A 478 2.24 16.19 6.85
N ASP A 479 1.97 15.76 8.08
CA ASP A 479 1.08 16.45 9.03
C ASP A 479 -0.36 16.66 8.52
N VAL A 480 -0.84 15.77 7.63
CA VAL A 480 -2.22 15.81 7.14
C VAL A 480 -3.18 15.28 8.20
N THR A 481 -4.26 16.01 8.44
CA THR A 481 -5.29 15.63 9.41
C THR A 481 -6.64 15.41 8.73
N LEU A 482 -7.27 14.26 9.00
CA LEU A 482 -8.69 14.02 8.71
C LEU A 482 -9.46 13.92 10.02
N THR A 483 -10.49 14.77 10.18
CA THR A 483 -11.34 14.80 11.37
C THR A 483 -12.82 14.70 11.01
N ASP A 484 -13.56 13.73 11.55
CA ASP A 484 -14.99 13.55 11.24
C ASP A 484 -15.26 13.34 9.73
N VAL A 485 -14.43 12.57 9.05
CA VAL A 485 -14.55 12.31 7.60
C VAL A 485 -15.13 10.92 7.36
N THR A 486 -16.18 10.84 6.54
CA THR A 486 -16.75 9.56 6.08
C THR A 486 -16.24 9.23 4.68
N ILE A 487 -15.68 8.05 4.47
CA ILE A 487 -15.19 7.54 3.19
C ILE A 487 -15.84 6.18 2.93
N ARG A 488 -16.71 6.09 1.93
CA ARG A 488 -17.57 4.90 1.74
C ARG A 488 -17.91 4.57 0.31
N ASP A 489 -18.27 3.31 0.06
CA ASP A 489 -18.80 2.83 -1.23
C ASP A 489 -17.86 3.10 -2.43
N ASN A 490 -16.55 3.17 -2.22
CA ASN A 490 -15.59 3.31 -3.31
C ASN A 490 -15.14 1.93 -3.80
N SER A 491 -14.84 1.82 -5.09
CA SER A 491 -14.64 0.51 -5.74
C SER A 491 -13.45 -0.31 -5.22
N THR A 492 -12.41 0.31 -4.66
CA THR A 492 -11.28 -0.43 -4.06
C THR A 492 -10.90 0.13 -2.68
N THR A 493 -9.83 0.92 -2.56
CA THR A 493 -9.32 1.41 -1.27
C THR A 493 -9.88 2.79 -0.95
N GLY A 494 -10.42 2.96 0.26
CA GLY A 494 -10.98 4.24 0.70
C GLY A 494 -9.92 5.30 0.97
N PHE A 495 -9.04 5.06 1.94
CA PHE A 495 -8.00 6.01 2.38
C PHE A 495 -6.59 5.46 2.24
N TYR A 496 -5.61 6.29 1.88
CA TYR A 496 -4.20 5.92 1.96
C TYR A 496 -3.29 7.07 2.42
N SER A 497 -2.25 6.77 3.20
CA SER A 497 -1.18 7.73 3.51
C SER A 497 0.21 7.25 3.08
N TRP A 498 1.01 8.18 2.55
CA TRP A 498 2.40 8.00 2.11
C TRP A 498 3.38 8.90 2.86
N SER A 499 2.95 9.48 3.99
CA SER A 499 3.65 10.61 4.57
C SER A 499 3.52 10.66 6.09
N PRO A 500 4.58 11.14 6.77
CA PRO A 500 4.64 11.15 8.23
C PRO A 500 3.63 12.12 8.85
N GLY A 501 3.34 11.93 10.14
CA GLY A 501 2.49 12.83 10.93
C GLY A 501 1.00 12.80 10.53
N THR A 502 0.57 11.81 9.76
CA THR A 502 -0.85 11.69 9.37
C THR A 502 -1.69 11.43 10.62
N THR A 503 -2.75 12.21 10.80
CA THR A 503 -3.70 12.06 11.92
C THR A 503 -5.11 11.79 11.41
N LEU A 504 -5.70 10.68 11.86
CA LEU A 504 -7.07 10.27 11.56
C LEU A 504 -7.87 10.26 12.87
N THR A 505 -8.78 11.21 13.03
CA THR A 505 -9.64 11.31 14.22
C THR A 505 -11.10 11.21 13.80
N ARG A 506 -11.85 10.24 14.36
CA ARG A 506 -13.27 10.05 14.00
C ARG A 506 -13.45 9.92 12.50
N VAL A 507 -12.72 8.99 11.89
CA VAL A 507 -12.83 8.68 10.46
C VAL A 507 -13.65 7.41 10.29
N SER A 508 -14.57 7.41 9.33
CA SER A 508 -15.40 6.25 8.99
C SER A 508 -15.02 5.69 7.63
N LEU A 509 -14.54 4.44 7.57
CA LEU A 509 -14.17 3.70 6.37
C LEU A 509 -15.20 2.57 6.18
N ILE A 510 -16.17 2.77 5.29
CA ILE A 510 -17.38 1.91 5.23
C ILE A 510 -17.55 1.31 3.83
N GLY A 511 -17.53 -0.03 3.72
CA GLY A 511 -17.91 -0.70 2.47
C GLY A 511 -17.06 -0.32 1.26
N ASN A 512 -15.76 -0.11 1.43
CA ASN A 512 -14.84 0.07 0.31
C ASN A 512 -14.44 -1.30 -0.26
N GLY A 513 -14.29 -1.39 -1.58
CA GLY A 513 -14.24 -2.66 -2.30
C GLY A 513 -13.05 -3.59 -2.03
N LEU A 514 -11.89 -3.06 -1.61
CA LEU A 514 -10.68 -3.84 -1.28
C LEU A 514 -10.24 -3.61 0.18
N LEU A 515 -9.92 -2.38 0.52
CA LEU A 515 -9.44 -1.97 1.84
C LEU A 515 -10.25 -0.78 2.35
N GLY A 516 -10.54 -0.76 3.65
CA GLY A 516 -11.02 0.47 4.29
C GLY A 516 -9.98 1.58 4.12
N GLY A 517 -8.73 1.28 4.44
CA GLY A 517 -7.60 2.14 4.11
C GLY A 517 -6.25 1.51 4.39
N GLY A 518 -5.21 2.33 4.31
CA GLY A 518 -3.87 1.92 4.71
C GLY A 518 -2.87 3.06 4.81
N ALA A 519 -1.64 2.71 5.14
CA ALA A 519 -0.53 3.65 5.17
C ALA A 519 0.80 2.94 4.91
N SER A 520 1.76 3.65 4.32
CA SER A 520 3.14 3.20 4.24
C SER A 520 4.09 4.38 4.36
N ARG A 521 5.22 4.20 5.07
CA ARG A 521 6.18 5.28 5.35
C ARG A 521 5.52 6.50 6.01
N ALA A 522 4.62 6.23 6.94
CA ALA A 522 3.77 7.22 7.57
C ALA A 522 4.16 7.45 9.03
N ASP A 523 5.46 7.66 9.30
CA ASP A 523 6.00 7.74 10.66
C ASP A 523 5.20 8.71 11.55
N GLY A 524 4.86 8.29 12.76
CA GLY A 524 3.99 9.06 13.65
C GLY A 524 2.49 8.99 13.32
N LEU A 525 2.05 8.00 12.51
CA LEU A 525 0.64 7.79 12.17
C LEU A 525 -0.21 7.68 13.45
N THR A 526 -1.19 8.57 13.59
CA THR A 526 -2.13 8.54 14.71
C THR A 526 -3.55 8.26 14.21
N VAL A 527 -4.16 7.20 14.72
CA VAL A 527 -5.55 6.82 14.48
C VAL A 527 -6.28 6.81 15.81
N ASN A 528 -7.33 7.61 15.93
CA ASN A 528 -8.16 7.66 17.12
C ASN A 528 -9.64 7.67 16.75
N ASP A 529 -10.43 6.83 17.41
CA ASP A 529 -11.89 6.82 17.27
C ASP A 529 -12.36 6.52 15.84
N MET A 530 -11.61 5.68 15.11
CA MET A 530 -11.96 5.27 13.75
C MET A 530 -13.03 4.18 13.77
N LEU A 531 -13.89 4.19 12.74
CA LEU A 531 -14.76 3.08 12.39
C LEU A 531 -14.34 2.53 11.02
N SER A 532 -13.92 1.26 10.96
CA SER A 532 -13.68 0.53 9.72
C SER A 532 -14.59 -0.69 9.66
N VAL A 533 -15.53 -0.71 8.70
CA VAL A 533 -16.62 -1.69 8.70
C VAL A 533 -17.06 -2.12 7.31
N GLY A 534 -17.22 -3.44 7.12
CA GLY A 534 -17.75 -4.01 5.87
C GLY A 534 -16.86 -3.79 4.65
N ASN A 535 -15.59 -3.46 4.83
CA ASN A 535 -14.66 -3.29 3.71
C ASN A 535 -14.26 -4.64 3.11
N ASN A 536 -13.62 -4.58 1.95
CA ASN A 536 -13.50 -5.66 0.98
C ASN A 536 -14.87 -6.11 0.42
N SER A 537 -15.72 -5.14 0.08
CA SER A 537 -17.08 -5.41 -0.43
C SER A 537 -17.10 -6.04 -1.83
N GLU A 538 -16.00 -5.99 -2.57
CA GLU A 538 -15.84 -6.65 -3.87
C GLU A 538 -15.22 -8.07 -3.75
N HIS A 539 -14.93 -8.52 -2.52
CA HIS A 539 -14.46 -9.87 -2.22
C HIS A 539 -13.12 -10.26 -2.87
N PHE A 540 -12.14 -9.36 -2.84
CA PHE A 540 -10.74 -9.70 -3.12
C PHE A 540 -10.25 -10.79 -2.15
N ASN A 541 -9.17 -11.49 -2.52
CA ASN A 541 -8.53 -12.46 -1.62
C ASN A 541 -7.93 -11.77 -0.39
N ALA A 542 -7.73 -12.54 0.68
CA ALA A 542 -7.11 -12.04 1.91
C ALA A 542 -5.65 -11.61 1.70
N ALA A 543 -4.89 -12.40 0.94
CA ALA A 543 -3.54 -12.07 0.48
C ALA A 543 -3.57 -11.68 -1.00
N PRO A 544 -2.73 -10.73 -1.45
CA PRO A 544 -1.67 -10.09 -0.69
C PRO A 544 -2.19 -9.06 0.32
N VAL A 545 -3.40 -8.53 0.12
CA VAL A 545 -4.10 -7.70 1.10
C VAL A 545 -5.58 -7.50 0.76
N SER A 546 -6.44 -7.56 1.77
CA SER A 546 -7.78 -6.97 1.80
C SER A 546 -8.30 -6.86 3.24
N GLY A 547 -9.35 -6.05 3.45
CA GLY A 547 -10.03 -5.94 4.74
C GLY A 547 -9.99 -4.53 5.34
N ALA A 548 -9.67 -4.42 6.63
CA ALA A 548 -9.95 -3.22 7.40
C ALA A 548 -8.92 -2.09 7.18
N PHE A 549 -7.66 -2.32 7.56
CA PHE A 549 -6.62 -1.29 7.52
C PHE A 549 -5.22 -1.90 7.53
N LYS A 550 -4.40 -1.67 6.49
CA LYS A 550 -3.02 -2.19 6.42
C LYS A 550 -1.98 -1.08 6.55
N VAL A 551 -1.00 -1.25 7.43
CA VAL A 551 0.11 -0.31 7.66
C VAL A 551 1.43 -1.03 7.41
N THR A 552 2.32 -0.42 6.65
CA THR A 552 3.66 -0.97 6.41
C THR A 552 4.77 0.04 6.60
N ARG A 553 6.01 -0.42 6.89
CA ARG A 553 7.23 0.40 6.82
C ARG A 553 7.10 1.74 7.56
N THR A 554 6.67 1.70 8.81
CA THR A 554 6.26 2.91 9.55
C THR A 554 6.69 2.84 11.01
N HIS A 555 7.22 3.94 11.52
CA HIS A 555 7.58 4.11 12.93
C HIS A 555 6.47 4.80 13.74
N ASP A 556 6.43 4.53 15.03
CA ASP A 556 5.64 5.28 16.03
C ASP A 556 4.15 5.37 15.67
N VAL A 557 3.53 4.20 15.45
CA VAL A 557 2.11 4.09 15.07
C VAL A 557 1.24 4.03 16.31
N THR A 558 0.23 4.89 16.37
CA THR A 558 -0.79 4.86 17.44
C THR A 558 -2.17 4.57 16.87
N VAL A 559 -2.83 3.52 17.37
CA VAL A 559 -4.23 3.20 17.06
C VAL A 559 -5.01 3.02 18.36
N LYS A 560 -5.90 3.96 18.64
CA LYS A 560 -6.67 4.00 19.90
C LYS A 560 -8.16 4.10 19.71
N ASN A 561 -8.91 3.52 20.65
CA ASN A 561 -10.35 3.71 20.80
C ASN A 561 -11.14 3.48 19.50
N SER A 562 -10.68 2.58 18.63
CA SER A 562 -11.22 2.41 17.28
C SER A 562 -11.94 1.07 17.12
N SER A 563 -12.84 0.99 16.15
CA SER A 563 -13.62 -0.20 15.82
C SER A 563 -13.32 -0.70 14.42
N PHE A 564 -12.83 -1.93 14.30
CA PHE A 564 -12.56 -2.62 13.04
C PHE A 564 -13.44 -3.87 12.98
N THR A 565 -14.61 -3.75 12.35
CA THR A 565 -15.68 -4.73 12.52
C THR A 565 -16.25 -5.24 11.21
N ARG A 566 -16.54 -6.53 11.12
CA ARG A 566 -17.26 -7.13 9.98
C ARG A 566 -16.64 -6.81 8.62
N ASN A 567 -15.32 -6.66 8.54
CA ASN A 567 -14.63 -6.54 7.26
C ASN A 567 -14.49 -7.93 6.65
N ASN A 568 -14.69 -8.04 5.34
CA ASN A 568 -14.52 -9.29 4.62
C ASN A 568 -13.03 -9.53 4.33
N GLY A 569 -12.23 -9.72 5.35
CA GLY A 569 -10.79 -9.94 5.24
C GLY A 569 -10.17 -9.82 6.61
N ALA A 570 -8.88 -9.46 6.66
CA ALA A 570 -8.22 -9.15 7.92
C ALA A 570 -8.83 -7.90 8.58
N GLY A 571 -8.74 -7.82 9.90
CA GLY A 571 -8.83 -6.55 10.61
C GLY A 571 -7.58 -5.70 10.38
N PRO A 572 -7.06 -4.98 11.39
CA PRO A 572 -5.81 -4.23 11.25
C PRO A 572 -4.61 -5.16 11.00
N TRP A 573 -3.76 -4.78 10.04
CA TRP A 573 -2.57 -5.54 9.65
C TRP A 573 -1.35 -4.61 9.63
N PHE A 574 -0.40 -4.85 10.53
CA PHE A 574 0.88 -4.16 10.60
C PHE A 574 1.96 -5.10 10.05
N ASP A 575 2.63 -4.71 8.98
CA ASP A 575 3.48 -5.60 8.17
C ASP A 575 4.72 -4.88 7.66
N GLU A 576 5.72 -5.63 7.18
CA GLU A 576 6.95 -5.09 6.57
C GLU A 576 7.61 -3.97 7.40
N SER A 577 8.02 -4.30 8.63
CA SER A 577 8.73 -3.41 9.56
C SER A 577 7.91 -2.21 10.02
N VAL A 578 6.82 -2.46 10.75
CA VAL A 578 6.23 -1.45 11.63
C VAL A 578 6.96 -1.51 12.96
N VAL A 579 7.51 -0.36 13.41
CA VAL A 579 8.32 -0.28 14.63
C VAL A 579 7.69 0.71 15.60
N GLY A 580 7.40 0.28 16.83
CA GLY A 580 6.76 1.17 17.81
C GLY A 580 5.26 1.29 17.59
N LEU A 581 4.53 0.17 17.65
CA LEU A 581 3.07 0.13 17.55
C LEU A 581 2.43 0.26 18.93
N THR A 582 1.50 1.21 19.11
CA THR A 582 0.57 1.27 20.24
C THR A 582 -0.84 1.00 19.74
N PHE A 583 -1.36 -0.21 19.99
CA PHE A 583 -2.71 -0.64 19.63
C PHE A 583 -3.55 -0.86 20.90
N THR A 584 -4.32 0.15 21.32
CA THR A 584 -5.02 0.09 22.62
C THR A 584 -6.47 0.55 22.61
N GLY A 585 -7.31 -0.06 23.45
CA GLY A 585 -8.70 0.39 23.57
C GLY A 585 -9.54 0.12 22.32
N ASN A 586 -9.17 -0.82 21.44
CA ASN A 586 -9.85 -1.07 20.17
C ASN A 586 -10.83 -2.26 20.21
N ASN A 587 -11.86 -2.23 19.37
CA ASN A 587 -12.81 -3.32 19.17
C ASN A 587 -12.58 -3.95 17.79
N VAL A 588 -12.19 -5.21 17.75
CA VAL A 588 -11.82 -5.92 16.52
C VAL A 588 -12.66 -7.18 16.41
N THR A 589 -13.79 -7.07 15.71
CA THR A 589 -14.82 -8.11 15.80
C THR A 589 -15.48 -8.50 14.49
N GLY A 590 -15.68 -9.79 14.29
CA GLY A 590 -16.48 -10.29 13.17
C GLY A 590 -15.80 -10.15 11.81
N ASN A 591 -14.49 -9.87 11.75
CA ASN A 591 -13.77 -9.86 10.48
C ASN A 591 -13.61 -11.30 9.97
N THR A 592 -13.69 -11.55 8.66
CA THR A 592 -13.68 -12.92 8.14
C THR A 592 -12.29 -13.57 8.15
N GLY A 593 -11.22 -12.78 8.25
CA GLY A 593 -9.83 -13.22 8.43
C GLY A 593 -9.33 -13.10 9.86
N ASP A 594 -8.03 -12.84 10.02
CA ASP A 594 -7.43 -12.57 11.34
C ASP A 594 -7.96 -11.26 11.91
N GLY A 595 -8.11 -11.19 13.23
CA GLY A 595 -8.54 -9.97 13.92
C GLY A 595 -7.47 -8.89 13.83
N LEU A 596 -6.29 -9.15 14.38
CA LEU A 596 -5.14 -8.25 14.36
C LEU A 596 -3.89 -9.02 13.92
N LEU A 597 -3.15 -8.49 12.96
CA LEU A 597 -1.84 -9.01 12.58
C LEU A 597 -0.74 -8.03 12.97
N VAL A 598 0.25 -8.54 13.70
CA VAL A 598 1.55 -7.90 13.93
C VAL A 598 2.57 -8.80 13.25
N GLU A 599 2.94 -8.43 12.03
CA GLU A 599 3.73 -9.23 11.11
C GLU A 599 5.05 -8.51 10.75
N LEU A 600 6.17 -9.23 10.71
CA LEU A 600 7.48 -8.68 10.31
C LEU A 600 7.83 -7.34 11.02
N SER A 601 7.47 -7.18 12.29
CA SER A 601 7.44 -5.90 12.99
C SER A 601 8.19 -5.97 14.34
N GLU A 602 8.38 -4.83 15.00
CA GLU A 602 9.12 -4.76 16.28
C GLU A 602 8.48 -3.73 17.23
N HIS A 603 8.62 -3.93 18.55
CA HIS A 603 8.20 -2.99 19.58
C HIS A 603 6.69 -2.67 19.52
N ALA A 604 5.83 -3.61 19.91
CA ALA A 604 4.38 -3.43 19.84
C ALA A 604 3.69 -3.60 21.19
N VAL A 605 2.86 -2.63 21.59
CA VAL A 605 1.94 -2.72 22.74
C VAL A 605 0.53 -2.97 22.23
N VAL A 606 0.00 -4.16 22.53
CA VAL A 606 -1.39 -4.56 22.27
C VAL A 606 -2.09 -4.67 23.62
N ALA A 607 -2.86 -3.64 24.01
CA ALA A 607 -3.48 -3.62 25.33
C ALA A 607 -4.92 -3.07 25.40
N ASP A 608 -5.73 -3.57 26.33
CA ASP A 608 -7.11 -3.09 26.54
C ASP A 608 -8.02 -3.25 25.30
N ASN A 609 -7.81 -4.29 24.49
CA ASN A 609 -8.59 -4.55 23.28
C ASN A 609 -9.63 -5.67 23.47
N VAL A 610 -10.76 -5.55 22.78
CA VAL A 610 -11.71 -6.64 22.58
C VAL A 610 -11.47 -7.20 21.17
N ILE A 611 -11.08 -8.47 21.07
CA ILE A 611 -10.73 -9.13 19.81
C ILE A 611 -11.51 -10.44 19.73
N ALA A 612 -12.67 -10.42 19.08
CA ALA A 612 -13.65 -11.49 19.20
C ALA A 612 -14.35 -11.83 17.89
N GLN A 613 -14.75 -13.09 17.73
CA GLN A 613 -15.57 -13.55 16.60
C GLN A 613 -14.93 -13.31 15.22
N ASN A 614 -13.60 -13.19 15.13
CA ASN A 614 -12.92 -13.11 13.84
C ASN A 614 -12.77 -14.50 13.23
N GLY A 615 -12.76 -14.63 11.91
CA GLY A 615 -12.85 -15.92 11.22
C GLY A 615 -11.58 -16.77 11.29
N ALA A 616 -10.43 -16.18 11.57
CA ALA A 616 -9.15 -16.88 11.75
C ALA A 616 -8.56 -16.63 13.16
N PHE A 617 -7.31 -16.18 13.28
CA PHE A 617 -6.70 -15.88 14.57
C PHE A 617 -7.29 -14.60 15.17
N GLY A 618 -7.37 -14.51 16.50
CA GLY A 618 -7.70 -13.25 17.15
C GLY A 618 -6.56 -12.24 16.97
N LEU A 619 -5.41 -12.52 17.55
CA LEU A 619 -4.14 -11.84 17.31
C LEU A 619 -3.14 -12.83 16.69
N TYR A 620 -2.52 -12.44 15.59
CA TYR A 620 -1.38 -13.14 15.00
C TYR A 620 -0.12 -12.31 15.12
N VAL A 621 0.81 -12.74 16.00
CA VAL A 621 2.18 -12.26 16.05
C VAL A 621 3.03 -13.18 15.18
N LEU A 622 3.49 -12.69 14.04
CA LEU A 622 4.26 -13.47 13.07
C LEU A 622 5.57 -12.76 12.76
N ASN A 623 6.70 -13.44 13.01
CA ASN A 623 8.04 -12.87 12.79
C ASN A 623 8.21 -11.47 13.42
N SER A 624 7.62 -11.24 14.60
CA SER A 624 7.66 -9.92 15.25
C SER A 624 8.15 -10.04 16.69
N GLY A 625 9.07 -9.16 17.07
CA GLY A 625 9.73 -9.11 18.37
C GLY A 625 9.22 -8.00 19.27
N ASP A 626 9.52 -8.11 20.57
CA ASP A 626 9.19 -7.16 21.63
C ASP A 626 7.70 -6.74 21.60
N VAL A 627 6.83 -7.74 21.71
CA VAL A 627 5.38 -7.57 21.67
C VAL A 627 4.77 -7.76 23.06
N ASP A 628 4.26 -6.67 23.61
CA ASP A 628 3.56 -6.60 24.89
C ASP A 628 2.05 -6.81 24.70
N ILE A 629 1.52 -7.95 25.15
CA ILE A 629 0.10 -8.32 25.03
C ILE A 629 -0.56 -8.30 26.42
N TRP A 630 -1.25 -7.20 26.73
CA TRP A 630 -1.73 -6.92 28.09
C TRP A 630 -3.23 -6.67 28.17
N ASN A 631 -3.94 -7.33 29.10
CA ASN A 631 -5.31 -6.94 29.45
C ASN A 631 -6.27 -6.87 28.23
N ASN A 632 -6.15 -7.81 27.31
CA ASN A 632 -7.08 -7.92 26.19
C ASN A 632 -8.13 -9.01 26.48
N THR A 633 -9.33 -8.85 25.92
CA THR A 633 -10.35 -9.90 25.91
C THR A 633 -10.44 -10.51 24.52
N PHE A 634 -10.04 -11.78 24.41
CA PHE A 634 -10.19 -12.59 23.22
C PHE A 634 -11.35 -13.57 23.38
N ALA A 635 -12.26 -13.64 22.40
CA ALA A 635 -13.42 -14.51 22.52
C ALA A 635 -13.90 -15.07 21.17
N GLY A 636 -13.95 -16.39 21.04
CA GLY A 636 -14.65 -17.05 19.92
C GLY A 636 -14.06 -16.76 18.54
N ASN A 637 -12.74 -16.55 18.44
CA ASN A 637 -12.08 -16.44 17.15
C ASN A 637 -12.04 -17.83 16.49
N GLY A 638 -12.23 -17.88 15.17
CA GLY A 638 -12.47 -19.08 14.36
C GLY A 638 -11.26 -20.02 14.23
N ASN A 639 -10.10 -19.58 14.71
CA ASN A 639 -8.94 -20.41 14.99
C ASN A 639 -8.46 -20.15 16.42
N ARG A 640 -7.19 -19.84 16.64
CA ARG A 640 -6.65 -19.53 17.98
C ARG A 640 -6.92 -18.09 18.36
N ASN A 641 -7.20 -17.85 19.65
CA ASN A 641 -7.31 -16.49 20.17
C ASN A 641 -6.02 -15.68 19.98
N ILE A 642 -4.87 -16.28 20.29
CA ILE A 642 -3.55 -15.71 20.03
C ILE A 642 -2.69 -16.77 19.37
N ASN A 643 -2.01 -16.40 18.30
CA ASN A 643 -1.01 -17.22 17.65
C ASN A 643 0.32 -16.45 17.60
N ILE A 644 1.37 -17.06 18.14
CA ILE A 644 2.73 -16.52 18.04
C ILE A 644 3.52 -17.49 17.16
N ALA A 645 4.02 -17.02 16.02
CA ALA A 645 4.76 -17.87 15.11
C ALA A 645 5.99 -17.23 14.50
N GLN A 646 6.96 -18.07 14.20
CA GLN A 646 8.14 -17.74 13.40
C GLN A 646 8.13 -18.58 12.13
N ASP A 647 8.43 -17.96 10.99
CA ASP A 647 8.77 -18.64 9.74
C ASP A 647 10.18 -18.26 9.25
N ALA A 648 10.53 -18.71 8.05
CA ALA A 648 11.87 -18.58 7.50
C ALA A 648 12.24 -17.16 7.03
N ARG A 649 11.27 -16.25 6.86
CA ARG A 649 11.49 -14.92 6.27
C ARG A 649 12.42 -14.07 7.12
N ARG A 650 13.34 -13.35 6.48
CA ARG A 650 14.27 -12.40 7.11
C ARG A 650 14.39 -11.12 6.28
N PRO A 651 14.73 -9.98 6.90
CA PRO A 651 14.98 -8.74 6.16
C PRO A 651 16.19 -8.85 5.22
N SER A 652 17.09 -9.80 5.49
CA SER A 652 18.23 -10.13 4.62
C SER A 652 17.85 -10.95 3.38
N ASP A 653 16.62 -11.45 3.28
CA ASP A 653 16.22 -12.28 2.15
C ASP A 653 16.18 -11.43 0.86
N PRO A 654 16.63 -11.98 -0.29
CA PRO A 654 16.59 -11.24 -1.54
C PRO A 654 15.17 -10.76 -1.89
N GLY A 655 15.01 -9.45 -2.08
CA GLY A 655 13.71 -8.85 -2.40
C GLY A 655 12.77 -8.69 -1.20
N ALA A 656 13.26 -8.90 0.03
CA ALA A 656 12.52 -8.61 1.25
C ALA A 656 11.97 -7.16 1.23
N PRO A 657 10.65 -6.97 1.28
CA PRO A 657 10.07 -5.64 1.25
C PRO A 657 10.18 -4.98 2.63
N GLY A 658 10.42 -3.67 2.66
CA GLY A 658 10.33 -2.90 3.90
C GLY A 658 11.39 -3.20 4.95
N VAL A 659 12.61 -3.56 4.54
CA VAL A 659 13.74 -3.81 5.46
C VAL A 659 14.02 -2.59 6.35
N ASP A 660 13.99 -2.81 7.66
CA ASP A 660 14.40 -1.84 8.67
C ASP A 660 15.38 -2.51 9.64
N PRO A 661 16.54 -1.89 9.98
CA PRO A 661 17.49 -2.48 10.91
C PRO A 661 16.95 -2.68 12.33
N LEU A 662 15.88 -1.96 12.71
CA LEU A 662 15.20 -2.14 13.99
C LEU A 662 14.21 -3.31 13.98
N ALA A 663 13.81 -3.82 12.81
CA ALA A 663 12.89 -4.95 12.68
C ALA A 663 13.62 -6.18 12.13
N PRO A 664 14.19 -7.06 12.99
CA PRO A 664 14.94 -8.24 12.57
C PRO A 664 14.07 -9.37 11.97
N TRP A 665 12.74 -9.25 12.07
CA TRP A 665 11.74 -10.26 11.72
C TRP A 665 11.95 -11.58 12.48
N ILE A 666 12.27 -11.46 13.76
CA ILE A 666 12.49 -12.57 14.67
C ILE A 666 11.54 -12.39 15.84
N VAL A 667 10.80 -13.44 16.19
CA VAL A 667 10.02 -13.42 17.42
C VAL A 667 10.95 -13.59 18.61
N HIS A 668 10.99 -12.59 19.48
CA HIS A 668 11.61 -12.60 20.79
C HIS A 668 10.87 -11.65 21.73
N ASP A 669 11.10 -11.78 23.03
CA ASP A 669 10.60 -10.85 24.05
C ASP A 669 9.09 -10.61 24.04
N VAL A 670 8.30 -11.57 23.56
CA VAL A 670 6.85 -11.48 23.65
C VAL A 670 6.41 -11.68 25.09
N VAL A 671 5.51 -10.81 25.56
CA VAL A 671 4.89 -10.85 26.89
C VAL A 671 3.39 -11.04 26.74
N MET A 672 2.81 -11.95 27.52
CA MET A 672 1.37 -12.20 27.54
C MET A 672 0.84 -12.16 28.96
N SER A 673 0.20 -11.06 29.36
CA SER A 673 -0.27 -10.90 30.73
C SER A 673 -1.69 -10.36 30.86
N ASN A 674 -2.40 -10.83 31.89
CA ASN A 674 -3.74 -10.34 32.27
C ASN A 674 -4.82 -10.45 31.19
N ASN A 675 -4.63 -11.28 30.16
CA ASN A 675 -5.60 -11.45 29.09
C ASN A 675 -6.70 -12.42 29.51
N ILE A 676 -7.88 -12.27 28.92
CA ILE A 676 -8.93 -13.30 28.93
C ILE A 676 -8.91 -13.98 27.56
N LEU A 677 -8.72 -15.29 27.53
CA LEU A 677 -8.77 -16.10 26.32
C LEU A 677 -9.94 -17.08 26.44
N ALA A 678 -11.10 -16.69 25.94
CA ALA A 678 -12.32 -17.49 26.00
C ALA A 678 -12.67 -18.13 24.66
N LYS A 679 -13.21 -19.35 24.71
CA LYS A 679 -13.84 -20.01 23.55
C LYS A 679 -12.95 -20.05 22.29
N SER A 680 -11.66 -20.35 22.45
CA SER A 680 -10.75 -20.55 21.31
C SER A 680 -11.28 -21.70 20.44
N ALA A 681 -11.44 -21.51 19.13
CA ALA A 681 -11.86 -22.59 18.20
C ALA A 681 -10.68 -23.43 17.68
N GLY A 682 -9.45 -22.96 17.89
CA GLY A 682 -8.22 -23.62 17.50
C GLY A 682 -7.89 -24.85 18.34
N ASN A 683 -6.66 -25.35 18.19
CA ASN A 683 -6.20 -26.57 18.87
C ASN A 683 -5.43 -26.33 20.18
N CYS A 684 -5.12 -25.09 20.54
CA CYS A 684 -4.47 -24.73 21.80
C CYS A 684 -4.97 -23.40 22.40
N LEU A 685 -4.71 -23.18 23.70
CA LEU A 685 -4.96 -21.92 24.40
C LEU A 685 -3.73 -21.02 24.42
N VAL A 686 -2.54 -21.61 24.63
CA VAL A 686 -1.23 -20.95 24.50
C VAL A 686 -0.48 -21.56 23.33
N CYS A 687 -0.24 -20.78 22.27
CA CYS A 687 0.22 -21.30 20.99
C CYS A 687 1.46 -20.54 20.51
N VAL A 688 2.63 -21.18 20.63
CA VAL A 688 3.93 -20.65 20.22
C VAL A 688 4.61 -21.66 19.32
N GLN A 689 4.77 -21.34 18.04
CA GLN A 689 5.31 -22.26 17.04
C GLN A 689 6.45 -21.63 16.25
N ASP A 690 7.48 -22.42 15.95
CA ASP A 690 8.54 -21.99 15.05
C ASP A 690 8.63 -22.95 13.87
N PHE A 691 8.22 -22.48 12.70
CA PHE A 691 8.29 -23.19 11.44
C PHE A 691 9.69 -23.07 10.80
N SER A 692 10.55 -22.18 11.29
CA SER A 692 11.95 -22.07 10.86
C SER A 692 12.88 -23.09 11.55
N LEU A 693 12.42 -23.71 12.65
CA LEU A 693 13.16 -24.70 13.46
C LEU A 693 14.45 -24.15 14.07
N ARG A 694 14.45 -22.90 14.52
CA ARG A 694 15.62 -22.19 15.09
C ARG A 694 15.44 -21.79 16.55
N TYR A 695 14.22 -21.44 16.96
CA TYR A 695 13.93 -20.85 18.26
C TYR A 695 12.95 -21.71 19.06
N THR A 696 13.35 -21.98 20.29
CA THR A 696 12.47 -22.56 21.30
C THR A 696 11.43 -21.53 21.74
N GLY A 697 10.29 -21.99 22.26
CA GLY A 697 9.27 -21.07 22.75
C GLY A 697 9.79 -20.15 23.86
N SER A 698 10.75 -20.60 24.67
CA SER A 698 11.41 -19.79 25.71
C SER A 698 12.36 -18.72 25.19
N GLN A 699 12.80 -18.81 23.93
CA GLN A 699 13.54 -17.73 23.26
C GLN A 699 12.59 -16.72 22.61
N MET A 700 11.39 -17.17 22.21
CA MET A 700 10.39 -16.34 21.55
C MET A 700 9.54 -15.54 22.54
N VAL A 701 9.23 -16.12 23.70
CA VAL A 701 8.29 -15.57 24.69
C VAL A 701 9.00 -15.44 26.02
N SER A 702 9.14 -14.19 26.50
CA SER A 702 9.84 -13.86 27.73
C SER A 702 8.96 -14.04 28.97
N SER A 703 7.64 -13.88 28.86
CA SER A 703 6.72 -14.27 29.95
C SER A 703 5.28 -14.51 29.50
N VAL A 704 4.63 -15.46 30.17
CA VAL A 704 3.16 -15.67 30.11
C VAL A 704 2.68 -15.74 31.56
N GLU A 705 1.84 -14.80 32.01
CA GLU A 705 1.47 -14.73 33.43
C GLU A 705 0.12 -14.04 33.70
N GLY A 706 -0.58 -14.47 34.75
CA GLY A 706 -1.82 -13.85 35.21
C GLY A 706 -2.96 -13.82 34.18
N ASN A 707 -3.01 -14.76 33.25
CA ASN A 707 -4.09 -14.87 32.25
C ASN A 707 -5.26 -15.72 32.76
N LEU A 708 -6.46 -15.46 32.24
CA LEU A 708 -7.63 -16.32 32.42
C LEU A 708 -7.93 -17.04 31.10
N TYR A 709 -7.81 -18.36 31.14
CA TYR A 709 -8.14 -19.24 30.03
C TYR A 709 -9.53 -19.83 30.25
N HIS A 710 -10.39 -19.79 29.23
CA HIS A 710 -11.70 -20.42 29.26
C HIS A 710 -11.91 -21.34 28.06
N GLN A 711 -12.40 -22.53 28.38
CA GLN A 711 -12.75 -23.56 27.44
C GLN A 711 -14.23 -23.94 27.62
N ALA A 712 -15.02 -23.89 26.55
CA ALA A 712 -16.46 -24.17 26.63
C ALA A 712 -16.75 -25.66 26.92
N THR A 713 -15.96 -26.56 26.34
CA THR A 713 -16.08 -28.02 26.51
C THR A 713 -14.70 -28.63 26.71
N SER A 714 -14.56 -29.68 27.51
CA SER A 714 -13.24 -30.22 27.91
C SER A 714 -12.38 -30.79 26.76
N ASP A 715 -12.92 -30.89 25.55
CA ASP A 715 -12.30 -31.50 24.37
C ASP A 715 -11.81 -30.50 23.30
N ALA A 716 -12.22 -29.23 23.36
CA ALA A 716 -11.83 -28.22 22.37
C ALA A 716 -11.50 -26.84 23.01
N PRO A 717 -10.26 -26.33 22.89
CA PRO A 717 -9.08 -26.95 22.29
C PRO A 717 -8.59 -28.21 23.03
N THR A 718 -8.01 -29.15 22.28
CA THR A 718 -7.44 -30.39 22.83
C THR A 718 -6.19 -30.15 23.66
N TRP A 719 -5.38 -29.15 23.32
CA TRP A 719 -4.15 -28.83 24.06
C TRP A 719 -4.34 -27.57 24.90
N PHE A 720 -3.79 -27.57 26.09
CA PHE A 720 -3.61 -26.33 26.84
C PHE A 720 -2.55 -25.48 26.13
N SER A 721 -1.38 -26.07 25.84
CA SER A 721 -0.29 -25.37 25.15
C SER A 721 0.27 -26.16 23.98
N ALA A 722 0.75 -25.43 22.96
CA ALA A 722 1.73 -25.88 21.99
C ALA A 722 2.95 -24.95 22.06
N TRP A 723 4.12 -25.49 22.38
CA TRP A 723 5.33 -24.72 22.66
C TRP A 723 6.50 -25.17 21.78
N SER A 724 7.10 -24.24 21.03
CA SER A 724 8.18 -24.56 20.10
C SER A 724 9.36 -25.26 20.78
N ARG A 725 9.87 -26.31 20.13
CA ARG A 725 11.10 -27.01 20.50
C ARG A 725 12.32 -26.52 19.71
N GLY A 726 12.16 -25.50 18.88
CA GLY A 726 13.20 -24.95 18.01
C GLY A 726 13.84 -26.05 17.15
N PRO A 727 15.18 -26.15 17.12
CA PRO A 727 15.87 -27.11 16.25
C PRO A 727 15.69 -28.57 16.65
N VAL A 728 15.12 -28.87 17.82
CA VAL A 728 14.97 -30.25 18.31
C VAL A 728 13.87 -31.00 17.55
N SER A 729 12.77 -30.33 17.19
CA SER A 729 11.65 -30.98 16.50
C SER A 729 10.74 -29.94 15.83
N LYS A 730 10.20 -30.32 14.66
CA LYS A 730 9.13 -29.58 14.00
C LYS A 730 7.81 -29.60 14.76
N ASP A 731 7.59 -30.65 15.56
CA ASP A 731 6.37 -30.79 16.33
C ASP A 731 6.57 -30.09 17.68
N PRO A 732 5.65 -29.19 18.09
CA PRO A 732 5.79 -28.48 19.36
C PRO A 732 5.67 -29.44 20.55
N ALA A 733 6.23 -29.05 21.69
CA ALA A 733 5.88 -29.65 22.97
C ALA A 733 4.43 -29.28 23.30
N VAL A 734 3.56 -30.27 23.37
CA VAL A 734 2.16 -30.08 23.75
C VAL A 734 1.96 -30.44 25.22
N THR A 735 1.11 -29.67 25.90
CA THR A 735 0.62 -30.01 27.25
C THR A 735 -0.89 -29.92 27.27
N GLU A 736 -1.54 -30.78 28.07
CA GLU A 736 -3.01 -30.87 28.15
C GLU A 736 -3.57 -30.09 29.33
N THR A 737 -2.74 -29.66 30.28
CA THR A 737 -3.17 -28.95 31.49
C THR A 737 -2.29 -27.76 31.79
N LEU A 738 -2.87 -26.76 32.48
CA LEU A 738 -2.16 -25.60 32.99
C LEU A 738 -0.99 -25.99 33.92
N ASP A 739 -1.16 -26.99 34.77
CA ASP A 739 -0.09 -27.45 35.68
C ASP A 739 1.06 -28.13 34.94
N ALA A 740 0.77 -28.89 33.89
CA ALA A 740 1.81 -29.45 33.02
C ALA A 740 2.57 -28.34 32.27
N PHE A 741 1.88 -27.32 31.78
CA PHE A 741 2.51 -26.16 31.16
C PHE A 741 3.42 -25.39 32.13
N ARG A 742 2.95 -25.15 33.36
CA ARG A 742 3.73 -24.54 34.45
C ARG A 742 4.99 -25.33 34.75
N ALA A 743 4.87 -26.65 34.90
CA ALA A 743 6.01 -27.51 35.17
C ALA A 743 7.02 -27.52 34.02
N ALA A 744 6.55 -27.47 32.78
CA ALA A 744 7.40 -27.51 31.59
C ALA A 744 8.13 -26.19 31.30
N THR A 745 7.50 -25.04 31.59
CA THR A 745 8.00 -23.73 31.15
C THR A 745 8.34 -22.78 32.29
N GLY A 746 7.79 -22.99 33.49
CA GLY A 746 7.87 -22.04 34.59
C GLY A 746 6.96 -20.81 34.46
N ASN A 747 6.14 -20.73 33.42
CA ASN A 747 5.18 -19.64 33.19
C ASN A 747 3.82 -19.89 33.87
N ASP A 748 2.93 -18.89 33.82
CA ASP A 748 1.52 -18.93 34.20
C ASP A 748 1.26 -19.35 35.66
N LYS A 749 2.15 -18.99 36.58
CA LYS A 749 2.09 -19.40 38.00
C LYS A 749 0.82 -18.90 38.71
N ARG A 750 0.29 -17.76 38.29
CA ARG A 750 -0.92 -17.11 38.83
C ARG A 750 -2.14 -17.27 37.95
N SER A 751 -1.96 -17.65 36.69
CA SER A 751 -3.04 -17.82 35.72
C SER A 751 -4.10 -18.83 36.18
N THR A 752 -5.30 -18.72 35.62
CA THR A 752 -6.38 -19.66 35.93
C THR A 752 -6.98 -20.24 34.66
N TRP A 753 -7.51 -21.46 34.76
CA TRP A 753 -8.16 -22.15 33.66
C TRP A 753 -9.55 -22.63 34.09
N VAL A 754 -10.56 -22.24 33.31
CA VAL A 754 -11.97 -22.54 33.57
C VAL A 754 -12.50 -23.38 32.41
N VAL A 755 -13.13 -24.51 32.74
CA VAL A 755 -13.79 -25.39 31.76
C VAL A 755 -15.29 -25.41 32.00
N GLY A 756 -16.08 -25.31 30.94
CA GLY A 756 -17.54 -25.32 31.00
C GLY A 756 -18.12 -23.92 30.97
N ALA A 757 -18.71 -23.49 32.09
CA ALA A 757 -19.49 -22.25 32.18
C ALA A 757 -18.73 -21.03 31.62
N ASP A 758 -19.48 -20.16 30.93
CA ASP A 758 -18.94 -18.94 30.34
C ASP A 758 -18.33 -18.03 31.40
N VAL A 759 -17.26 -17.34 31.01
CA VAL A 759 -16.56 -16.35 31.85
C VAL A 759 -16.81 -14.91 31.41
N LEU A 760 -17.41 -14.71 30.25
CA LEU A 760 -17.70 -13.41 29.65
C LEU A 760 -19.21 -13.19 29.50
N ALA A 761 -19.64 -11.93 29.65
CA ALA A 761 -20.97 -11.49 29.25
C ALA A 761 -21.05 -11.26 27.72
N ALA A 762 -22.23 -10.91 27.22
CA ALA A 762 -22.46 -10.70 25.78
C ALA A 762 -21.68 -9.51 25.19
N ASP A 763 -21.31 -8.54 26.03
CA ASP A 763 -20.49 -7.38 25.69
C ASP A 763 -18.98 -7.64 25.87
N TYR A 764 -18.58 -8.88 26.08
CA TYR A 764 -17.20 -9.31 26.33
C TYR A 764 -16.58 -8.79 27.64
N THR A 765 -17.39 -8.31 28.58
CA THR A 765 -16.91 -8.01 29.93
C THR A 765 -16.79 -9.28 30.78
N LEU A 766 -15.83 -9.31 31.71
CA LEU A 766 -15.67 -10.43 32.63
C LEU A 766 -16.87 -10.54 33.58
N LEU A 767 -17.45 -11.73 33.70
CA LEU A 767 -18.60 -11.94 34.56
C LEU A 767 -18.26 -11.69 36.05
N PRO A 768 -19.20 -11.16 36.85
CA PRO A 768 -18.96 -10.80 38.25
C PRO A 768 -18.38 -11.92 39.14
N ALA A 769 -18.75 -13.17 38.84
CA ALA A 769 -18.27 -14.35 39.55
C ALA A 769 -16.74 -14.52 39.47
N TYR A 770 -16.12 -14.10 38.36
CA TYR A 770 -14.68 -14.16 38.13
C TYR A 770 -14.01 -12.82 38.47
N ALA A 771 -14.70 -11.70 38.27
CA ALA A 771 -14.19 -10.36 38.57
C ALA A 771 -13.86 -10.16 40.06
N THR A 772 -14.60 -10.79 40.97
CA THR A 772 -14.38 -10.67 42.43
C THR A 772 -13.02 -11.24 42.87
N GLY A 773 -12.52 -12.27 42.17
CA GLY A 773 -11.25 -12.94 42.47
C GLY A 773 -10.09 -12.55 41.55
N GLN A 774 -10.30 -11.69 40.56
CA GLN A 774 -9.33 -11.46 39.48
C GLN A 774 -7.95 -11.02 39.99
N ALA A 775 -7.87 -10.30 41.12
CA ALA A 775 -6.61 -9.84 41.68
C ALA A 775 -5.70 -10.98 42.17
N SER A 776 -6.22 -12.19 42.44
CA SER A 776 -5.38 -13.36 42.74
C SER A 776 -4.72 -13.91 41.48
N VAL A 777 -5.33 -13.70 40.32
CA VAL A 777 -4.85 -14.13 39.01
C VAL A 777 -3.94 -13.08 38.38
N ALA A 778 -4.46 -11.87 38.17
CA ALA A 778 -3.80 -10.80 37.45
C ALA A 778 -2.53 -10.28 38.15
N VAL A 779 -1.52 -9.95 37.36
CA VAL A 779 -0.30 -9.24 37.79
C VAL A 779 -0.45 -7.73 37.70
N PRO A 780 0.30 -6.93 38.48
CA PRO A 780 0.23 -5.48 38.39
C PRO A 780 0.60 -4.98 36.99
N VAL A 781 -0.25 -4.12 36.41
CA VAL A 781 0.01 -3.48 35.10
C VAL A 781 1.26 -2.59 35.19
N PRO A 782 2.27 -2.78 34.33
CA PRO A 782 3.46 -1.93 34.28
C PRO A 782 3.14 -0.48 33.93
N SER A 783 3.96 0.45 34.43
CA SER A 783 3.79 1.88 34.13
C SER A 783 3.90 2.21 32.64
N ALA A 784 4.73 1.47 31.89
CA ALA A 784 4.87 1.62 30.45
C ALA A 784 3.54 1.35 29.73
N ILE A 785 2.90 0.22 30.04
CA ILE A 785 1.59 -0.17 29.50
C ILE A 785 0.49 0.82 29.92
N ALA A 786 0.47 1.22 31.20
CA ALA A 786 -0.49 2.19 31.72
C ALA A 786 -0.35 3.57 31.06
N SER A 787 0.87 3.98 30.69
CA SER A 787 1.10 5.30 30.09
C SER A 787 0.52 5.47 28.68
N VAL A 788 0.28 4.35 27.98
CA VAL A 788 -0.21 4.37 26.60
C VAL A 788 -1.63 3.83 26.44
N SER A 789 -2.24 3.29 27.49
CA SER A 789 -3.58 2.67 27.49
C SER A 789 -4.52 3.32 28.53
N ARG A 790 -5.75 2.81 28.65
CA ARG A 790 -6.70 3.20 29.72
C ARG A 790 -6.47 2.46 31.04
N LEU A 791 -5.51 1.53 31.08
CA LEU A 791 -5.28 0.66 32.22
C LEU A 791 -4.62 1.46 33.36
N PRO A 792 -5.15 1.41 34.59
CA PRO A 792 -4.50 2.08 35.71
C PRO A 792 -3.16 1.39 36.05
N ALA A 793 -2.12 2.19 36.31
CA ALA A 793 -0.83 1.67 36.74
C ALA A 793 -0.96 0.83 38.02
N ALA A 794 -0.25 -0.30 38.06
CA ALA A 794 -0.26 -1.28 39.15
C ALA A 794 -1.65 -1.92 39.44
N SER A 795 -2.66 -1.69 38.60
CA SER A 795 -3.92 -2.43 38.70
C SER A 795 -3.71 -3.91 38.42
N ALA A 796 -4.51 -4.76 39.07
CA ALA A 796 -4.52 -6.21 38.87
C ALA A 796 -5.90 -6.64 38.38
N THR A 797 -6.21 -6.25 37.13
CA THR A 797 -7.48 -6.56 36.45
C THR A 797 -7.24 -7.52 35.30
N LEU A 798 -8.28 -8.27 34.89
CA LEU A 798 -8.24 -9.17 33.75
C LEU A 798 -9.05 -8.63 32.57
N GLY A 799 -8.53 -8.84 31.36
CA GLY A 799 -9.20 -8.48 30.12
C GLY A 799 -9.31 -6.97 29.89
N ALA A 800 -10.03 -6.63 28.84
CA ALA A 800 -10.30 -5.25 28.46
C ALA A 800 -11.24 -4.57 29.45
N LEU A 801 -11.01 -3.28 29.69
CA LEU A 801 -11.89 -2.45 30.49
C LEU A 801 -13.22 -2.21 29.74
N PRO A 802 -14.36 -2.13 30.47
CA PRO A 802 -15.65 -1.74 29.90
C PRO A 802 -15.56 -0.45 29.08
N ARG A 803 -16.45 -0.33 28.10
CA ARG A 803 -16.53 0.83 27.20
C ARG A 803 -17.89 1.46 27.24
#